data_AF-A0A0C3PFZ9-F1
#
_entry.id   AF-A0A0C3PFZ9-F1
#
_cell.length_a   1.000
_cell.length_b   1.000
_cell.length_c   1.000
_cell.angle_alpha   90.00
_cell.angle_beta   90.00
_cell.angle_gamma   90.00
#
_symmetry.space_group_name_H-M   'P 1'
#
loop_
_entity.id
_entity.type
_entity.pdbx_description
1 polymer ?
#
loop_
_entity_poly.entity_id
_entity_poly.type
_entity_poly.pdbx_seq_one_letter_code
_entity_poly.pdbx_strand_id
1 'polypeptide(L)'
;MLNFADHIDSLTSSSRETGGNEVKTSLLDEWTRSSTLRQEVYSGLGRELVQSRAVVLQQLAGLRFQVSTGVSSASGRSSGNIYHSADTHCFNGATGCGEVSFDPEDARLRLEETLKANAARPLFTKNADYLEVIVPPAKAVFKRPSERLIAVSELDILIKGSFAGYTHLNRIQSIVYPTAYGSNENILICAPTGAGKTDVAMLTILRVLDQHRRPGARELPTTPTIDRDSFKIVYVAPMKALASEITQKLRRRLKWLLIQVRELTGDMQLTKSEIAETQIIVTTPEKWDVVTRKPAGEGELGSRLKLLIIDEVHLLNEDRGAVIETIVARTLRQAEASQSVIRIVGLSATLPNYIDVADFLSVSRYTGLFYFDSSFRPIPLEQHFIGIRGKAGSMQAKRNLDQVTFEKVSELVRQGHQVMVFVHARKETVNAAFALKDAAAAEGSLLDYSCEDNPQWNFYRKSIGESRNKEMKQLFDYGFGIHHAGMLRSDRNLIERLFKERAIKVLCCTATLAWGVNLPAHAVIIKGTEVYDSAKGKFVDLSVLDVLQVFGRAGRPGLETSGEGYICTSEEKLPHYLDAVTSQTPIESKFESGMKDALNAEIALGTVSSVSDGVRWLGYTYLFVRMKKNPFQYGLSRETVANNPVLVETRRQAIKQAANQLAKLKMIDFDADAETFTTKDIGQIAAKYYVRHQSIEIWDTVFKTGMSEADVLRMLSMSTEVRESEVKELEHLMGLVPCEVYGGTDTNQGKVNILLQAHISRLPIQDFALISDSAYVAQNGGRIIRALLEMAIGRKWANTTVVLAAMCKAVEKRMWPFDEPMRQFPLKDNIIYGLTNLHTEYHPKDLASMTAAELGELIRLNEGQGLALLKAAKQFPFPELSASLRISRSLNDPTDLASWLGVESRELYSFLPRDREQSLSCSVQTYSMPISEALFKALAKPAYAAMGLGSFTESAIVAVPSRAHCTTIAQELITQHNLNSVTETGFLAKTASAIDVEERLGHSEDHIAANFASRGVGIFHRGISDTTRERILELFAEGVIRVLVVTREACWRLPARAGAVVVVGTQYICVNPSTSERQLRDYTLLELMEMQSWAVQQSFPGHFTLFCPVEDGEMFSRFLNDDGLPLESKLLETDLLSRWYRESMEGGTLRNKEDAVQALSFTFMARRLVSNPTYYDVEDSTRDEVLSSISQRLGN
;
A
#
# COMPACT_ATOMS: atom_id res chain seq x y z
N MET A 1 -3.42 -41.61 -27.54
CA MET A 1 -3.88 -40.28 -27.96
C MET A 1 -3.33 -39.79 -29.30
N LEU A 2 -2.28 -40.41 -29.88
CA LEU A 2 -1.75 -39.98 -31.18
C LEU A 2 -2.37 -40.66 -32.42
N ASN A 3 -3.24 -41.67 -32.25
CA ASN A 3 -3.99 -42.30 -33.37
C ASN A 3 -5.50 -41.97 -33.36
N PHE A 4 -5.91 -40.94 -32.60
CA PHE A 4 -7.30 -40.45 -32.57
C PHE A 4 -7.46 -39.11 -33.32
N ALA A 5 -6.34 -38.49 -33.71
CA ALA A 5 -6.30 -37.27 -34.52
C ALA A 5 -6.42 -37.60 -36.02
N ASP A 6 -5.78 -38.66 -36.50
CA ASP A 6 -5.77 -39.04 -37.93
C ASP A 6 -7.11 -39.60 -38.46
N HIS A 7 -8.08 -39.88 -37.58
CA HIS A 7 -9.41 -40.35 -37.98
C HIS A 7 -10.47 -39.24 -38.02
N ILE A 8 -10.15 -38.03 -37.52
CA ILE A 8 -11.03 -36.86 -37.58
C ILE A 8 -10.73 -36.00 -38.83
N ASP A 9 -9.50 -36.04 -39.33
CA ASP A 9 -9.11 -35.29 -40.54
C ASP A 9 -9.57 -35.95 -41.86
N SER A 10 -10.03 -37.22 -41.84
CA SER A 10 -10.60 -37.86 -43.04
C SER A 10 -12.10 -37.62 -43.22
N LEU A 11 -12.76 -36.86 -42.34
CA LEU A 11 -14.21 -36.63 -42.35
C LEU A 11 -14.63 -35.17 -42.65
N THR A 12 -13.67 -34.28 -42.93
CA THR A 12 -13.92 -32.83 -43.12
C THR A 12 -13.50 -32.31 -44.51
N SER A 13 -13.40 -33.17 -45.51
CA SER A 13 -13.11 -32.77 -46.90
C SER A 13 -14.25 -33.10 -47.87
N SER A 14 -15.44 -32.54 -47.66
CA SER A 14 -16.39 -32.28 -48.76
C SER A 14 -17.56 -31.41 -48.30
N SER A 15 -17.99 -30.51 -49.18
CA SER A 15 -19.21 -29.69 -49.17
C SER A 15 -19.13 -28.31 -48.50
N ARG A 16 -18.97 -27.32 -49.41
CA ARG A 16 -19.42 -25.94 -49.28
C ARG A 16 -20.96 -25.89 -49.26
N GLU A 17 -21.46 -24.71 -48.84
CA GLU A 17 -22.77 -24.11 -49.10
C GLU A 17 -23.90 -24.30 -48.07
N THR A 18 -24.38 -23.13 -47.63
CA THR A 18 -25.70 -22.78 -47.06
C THR A 18 -26.04 -23.14 -45.62
N GLY A 19 -26.33 -22.10 -44.84
CA GLY A 19 -27.57 -21.99 -44.04
C GLY A 19 -27.68 -22.76 -42.71
N GLY A 20 -27.56 -22.00 -41.61
CA GLY A 20 -28.31 -22.08 -40.34
C GLY A 20 -28.97 -23.38 -39.84
N ASN A 21 -28.61 -23.73 -38.59
CA ASN A 21 -29.36 -24.38 -37.50
C ASN A 21 -29.98 -25.79 -37.70
N GLU A 22 -29.85 -26.60 -36.65
CA GLU A 22 -30.46 -27.93 -36.41
C GLU A 22 -29.75 -29.20 -36.94
N VAL A 23 -28.45 -29.38 -36.70
CA VAL A 23 -27.87 -30.75 -36.57
C VAL A 23 -26.65 -30.75 -35.63
N LYS A 24 -26.84 -30.59 -34.31
CA LYS A 24 -25.77 -30.87 -33.31
C LYS A 24 -26.25 -31.57 -32.03
N THR A 25 -27.48 -32.06 -32.03
CA THR A 25 -28.15 -32.65 -30.84
C THR A 25 -28.57 -34.11 -31.01
N SER A 26 -28.06 -34.85 -32.02
CA SER A 26 -28.43 -36.27 -32.19
C SER A 26 -27.27 -37.28 -32.23
N LEU A 27 -26.01 -36.87 -32.03
CA LEU A 27 -24.86 -37.81 -32.01
C LEU A 27 -24.26 -38.04 -30.61
N LEU A 28 -24.61 -37.22 -29.61
CA LEU A 28 -24.26 -37.48 -28.19
C LEU A 28 -25.26 -38.40 -27.47
N ASP A 29 -26.48 -38.52 -28.00
CA ASP A 29 -27.56 -39.30 -27.38
C ASP A 29 -27.52 -40.81 -27.73
N GLU A 30 -26.82 -41.21 -28.79
CA GLU A 30 -26.57 -42.63 -29.11
C GLU A 30 -25.33 -43.21 -28.40
N TRP A 31 -24.36 -42.39 -27.98
CA TRP A 31 -23.14 -42.87 -27.32
C TRP A 31 -23.30 -43.14 -25.81
N THR A 32 -24.37 -42.61 -25.21
CA THR A 32 -24.66 -42.74 -23.78
C THR A 32 -25.59 -43.91 -23.45
N ARG A 33 -26.20 -44.58 -24.43
CA ARG A 33 -27.30 -45.55 -24.20
C ARG A 33 -27.07 -47.02 -24.57
N SER A 34 -25.88 -47.44 -24.98
CA SER A 34 -25.58 -48.87 -25.25
C SER A 34 -24.41 -49.41 -24.42
N SER A 35 -24.71 -50.31 -23.48
CA SER A 35 -23.72 -50.99 -22.62
C SER A 35 -22.98 -52.13 -23.32
N THR A 36 -23.45 -52.58 -24.48
CA THR A 36 -22.88 -53.70 -25.24
C THR A 36 -21.72 -53.29 -26.17
N LEU A 37 -21.67 -52.04 -26.64
CA LEU A 37 -20.54 -51.52 -27.42
C LEU A 37 -19.31 -51.13 -26.58
N ARG A 38 -19.46 -50.99 -25.25
CA ARG A 38 -18.32 -50.74 -24.34
C ARG A 38 -17.57 -52.02 -23.98
N GLN A 39 -18.19 -53.20 -24.03
CA GLN A 39 -17.52 -54.46 -23.72
C GLN A 39 -16.63 -54.98 -24.86
N GLU A 40 -16.93 -54.68 -26.13
CA GLU A 40 -16.09 -55.12 -27.25
C GLU A 40 -14.78 -54.30 -27.36
N VAL A 41 -14.81 -53.00 -27.06
CA VAL A 41 -13.61 -52.14 -27.09
C VAL A 41 -12.64 -52.45 -25.93
N TYR A 42 -13.14 -52.85 -24.76
CA TYR A 42 -12.30 -53.25 -23.62
C TYR A 42 -11.80 -54.70 -23.70
N SER A 43 -12.43 -55.56 -24.51
CA SER A 43 -11.97 -56.95 -24.73
C SER A 43 -10.89 -57.07 -25.81
N GLY A 44 -10.79 -56.10 -26.72
CA GLY A 44 -9.76 -56.06 -27.78
C GLY A 44 -8.41 -55.47 -27.35
N LEU A 45 -8.38 -54.57 -26.36
CA LEU A 45 -7.14 -53.97 -25.83
C LEU A 45 -6.39 -54.86 -24.82
N GLY A 46 -6.99 -55.98 -24.41
CA GLY A 46 -6.43 -56.94 -23.45
C GLY A 46 -5.65 -58.11 -24.07
N ARG A 47 -5.49 -58.17 -25.41
CA ARG A 47 -4.85 -59.32 -26.09
C ARG A 47 -3.68 -59.01 -27.01
N GLU A 48 -3.21 -57.76 -27.10
CA GLU A 48 -2.06 -57.39 -27.97
C GLU A 48 -0.88 -56.70 -27.30
N LEU A 49 -0.73 -56.77 -25.96
CA LEU A 49 0.50 -56.31 -25.28
C LEU A 49 0.99 -57.26 -24.17
N VAL A 50 0.74 -58.57 -24.36
CA VAL A 50 1.44 -59.66 -23.66
C VAL A 50 2.00 -60.62 -24.72
N GLN A 51 3.00 -60.16 -25.46
CA GLN A 51 4.04 -60.95 -26.16
C GLN A 51 4.78 -60.03 -27.15
N SER A 52 5.59 -59.09 -26.64
CA SER A 52 6.70 -58.42 -27.37
C SER A 52 7.44 -57.47 -26.42
N ARG A 53 8.24 -58.03 -25.49
CA ARG A 53 9.46 -57.41 -24.91
C ARG A 53 10.18 -58.38 -23.95
N ALA A 54 10.52 -59.54 -24.49
CA ALA A 54 11.84 -60.13 -24.28
C ALA A 54 12.55 -60.02 -25.64
N VAL A 55 13.84 -59.72 -25.63
CA VAL A 55 14.70 -59.39 -26.79
C VAL A 55 14.63 -57.91 -27.20
N VAL A 56 15.82 -57.27 -27.25
CA VAL A 56 16.14 -55.85 -27.46
C VAL A 56 16.05 -54.98 -26.17
N LEU A 57 17.11 -54.57 -25.49
CA LEU A 57 18.56 -54.59 -25.77
C LEU A 57 19.31 -54.52 -24.42
N GLN A 58 19.86 -55.66 -24.02
CA GLN A 58 21.06 -55.76 -23.23
C GLN A 58 22.21 -55.77 -24.25
N GLN A 59 22.71 -54.59 -24.64
CA GLN A 59 23.95 -54.50 -25.41
C GLN A 59 24.63 -53.15 -25.19
N LEU A 60 24.89 -52.83 -23.93
CA LEU A 60 26.00 -51.95 -23.51
C LEU A 60 26.46 -52.40 -22.11
N ALA A 61 26.99 -53.61 -22.05
CA ALA A 61 27.85 -54.07 -20.97
C ALA A 61 28.81 -55.13 -21.54
N GLY A 62 30.09 -54.80 -21.59
CA GLY A 62 31.13 -55.77 -21.93
C GLY A 62 32.38 -55.16 -22.53
N LEU A 63 33.23 -54.55 -21.69
CA LEU A 63 34.67 -54.78 -21.77
C LEU A 63 35.21 -54.82 -20.33
N ARG A 64 35.68 -56.02 -19.97
CA ARG A 64 36.34 -56.40 -18.71
C ARG A 64 37.86 -56.20 -18.84
N PHE A 65 38.51 -56.40 -17.68
CA PHE A 65 39.91 -56.75 -17.38
C PHE A 65 40.70 -55.59 -16.72
N GLN A 66 41.39 -55.74 -15.59
CA GLN A 66 41.61 -56.84 -14.64
C GLN A 66 42.49 -56.30 -13.47
N VAL A 67 42.54 -57.02 -12.35
CA VAL A 67 43.68 -57.17 -11.40
C VAL A 67 43.61 -56.50 -10.00
N SER A 68 43.70 -57.41 -9.02
CA SER A 68 44.30 -57.42 -7.67
C SER A 68 43.75 -56.62 -6.50
N THR A 69 43.23 -57.41 -5.56
CA THR A 69 43.50 -57.34 -4.12
C THR A 69 44.93 -56.92 -3.74
N GLY A 70 45.07 -55.97 -2.82
CA GLY A 70 46.34 -55.62 -2.19
C GLY A 70 46.12 -54.82 -0.90
N VAL A 71 46.47 -55.43 0.22
CA VAL A 71 46.50 -54.85 1.57
C VAL A 71 47.61 -53.80 1.66
N SER A 72 47.32 -52.60 2.18
CA SER A 72 48.26 -51.85 3.05
C SER A 72 47.58 -50.67 3.76
N SER A 73 47.81 -50.65 5.07
CA SER A 73 47.57 -49.60 6.07
C SER A 73 47.93 -48.16 5.66
N ALA A 74 47.07 -47.20 5.99
CA ALA A 74 47.48 -45.93 6.60
C ALA A 74 46.29 -45.22 7.27
N SER A 75 46.57 -44.70 8.46
CA SER A 75 45.72 -44.05 9.45
C SER A 75 45.00 -42.78 9.03
N GLY A 76 43.79 -42.57 9.55
CA GLY A 76 43.14 -41.25 9.62
C GLY A 76 41.74 -41.30 10.21
N ARG A 77 41.63 -41.22 11.55
CA ARG A 77 40.36 -41.15 12.29
C ARG A 77 39.64 -39.82 12.03
N SER A 78 38.34 -39.88 11.73
CA SER A 78 37.35 -38.96 12.31
C SER A 78 35.94 -39.57 12.26
N SER A 79 35.50 -40.04 13.42
CA SER A 79 34.19 -40.59 13.73
C SER A 79 33.13 -39.49 13.84
N GLY A 80 32.14 -39.48 12.94
CA GLY A 80 30.86 -38.80 13.13
C GLY A 80 29.86 -39.78 13.72
N ASN A 81 29.56 -39.64 15.01
CA ASN A 81 28.61 -40.49 15.72
C ASN A 81 27.21 -39.88 15.79
N ILE A 82 26.27 -40.81 15.71
CA ILE A 82 24.82 -40.75 15.52
C ILE A 82 24.08 -40.31 16.80
N TYR A 83 22.95 -39.61 16.65
CA TYR A 83 21.90 -39.50 17.68
C TYR A 83 20.57 -40.01 17.10
N HIS A 84 20.16 -41.22 17.50
CA HIS A 84 18.78 -41.71 17.42
C HIS A 84 18.53 -42.59 18.65
N SER A 85 17.55 -42.22 19.47
CA SER A 85 16.79 -43.18 20.28
C SER A 85 15.45 -42.55 20.65
N ALA A 86 14.39 -42.97 19.95
CA ALA A 86 13.03 -42.93 20.45
C ALA A 86 12.26 -44.03 19.72
N ASP A 87 12.03 -45.13 20.45
CA ASP A 87 11.28 -46.30 20.02
C ASP A 87 9.87 -45.92 19.57
N THR A 88 9.50 -46.38 18.39
CA THR A 88 8.17 -46.22 17.80
C THR A 88 7.36 -47.47 18.14
N HIS A 89 6.61 -47.45 19.24
CA HIS A 89 5.51 -48.40 19.42
C HIS A 89 4.28 -47.89 18.66
N CYS A 90 4.06 -48.46 17.47
CA CYS A 90 2.81 -48.35 16.75
C CYS A 90 1.70 -49.07 17.53
N PHE A 91 0.65 -48.36 17.93
CA PHE A 91 -0.62 -48.98 18.33
C PHE A 91 -1.52 -49.13 17.10
N ASN A 92 -1.87 -50.37 16.78
CA ASN A 92 -2.93 -50.74 15.85
C ASN A 92 -4.31 -50.36 16.43
N GLY A 93 -5.24 -50.08 15.53
CA GLY A 93 -6.43 -49.28 15.79
C GLY A 93 -7.62 -49.94 16.47
N ALA A 94 -8.63 -49.10 16.69
CA ALA A 94 -10.03 -49.48 16.82
C ALA A 94 -10.89 -48.32 16.31
N THR A 95 -11.66 -48.61 15.26
CA THR A 95 -12.70 -47.78 14.65
C THR A 95 -13.93 -47.70 15.55
N GLY A 96 -14.45 -46.49 15.78
CA GLY A 96 -15.75 -46.30 16.43
C GLY A 96 -16.10 -44.82 16.57
N CYS A 97 -16.88 -44.30 15.62
CA CYS A 97 -17.51 -42.99 15.72
C CYS A 97 -18.68 -43.06 16.70
N GLY A 98 -18.64 -42.24 17.75
CA GLY A 98 -19.76 -41.97 18.65
C GLY A 98 -19.53 -40.62 19.32
N GLU A 99 -20.59 -39.81 19.44
CA GLU A 99 -20.59 -38.53 20.15
C GLU A 99 -20.01 -38.72 21.56
N VAL A 100 -18.94 -37.97 21.88
CA VAL A 100 -18.26 -38.07 23.17
C VAL A 100 -19.09 -37.33 24.21
N SER A 101 -19.96 -38.06 24.92
CA SER A 101 -20.41 -37.62 26.24
C SER A 101 -19.24 -37.69 27.21
N PHE A 102 -18.95 -36.59 27.89
CA PHE A 102 -17.89 -36.49 28.90
C PHE A 102 -18.22 -37.43 30.08
N ASP A 103 -17.55 -38.58 30.16
CA ASP A 103 -17.61 -39.46 31.33
C ASP A 103 -16.48 -39.05 32.30
N PRO A 104 -16.80 -38.51 33.50
CA PRO A 104 -15.82 -38.10 34.49
C PRO A 104 -14.87 -39.23 34.93
N GLU A 105 -15.29 -40.50 34.86
CA GLU A 105 -14.45 -41.64 35.25
C GLU A 105 -13.41 -42.01 34.16
N ASP A 106 -13.74 -41.87 32.87
CA ASP A 106 -12.77 -42.12 31.78
C ASP A 106 -11.69 -41.02 31.72
N ALA A 107 -12.07 -39.77 32.00
CA ALA A 107 -11.13 -38.66 32.16
C ALA A 107 -10.18 -38.88 33.35
N ARG A 108 -10.69 -39.44 34.45
CA ARG A 108 -9.90 -39.77 35.64
C ARG A 108 -8.93 -40.93 35.37
N LEU A 109 -9.34 -41.97 34.65
CA LEU A 109 -8.47 -43.09 34.26
C LEU A 109 -7.33 -42.64 33.33
N ARG A 110 -7.62 -41.78 32.36
CA ARG A 110 -6.59 -41.15 31.51
C ARG A 110 -5.66 -40.23 32.30
N LEU A 111 -6.21 -39.50 33.29
CA LEU A 111 -5.41 -38.74 34.25
C LEU A 111 -4.44 -39.67 34.98
N GLU A 112 -4.91 -40.80 35.51
CA GLU A 112 -4.05 -41.78 36.20
C GLU A 112 -2.95 -42.38 35.29
N GLU A 113 -3.20 -42.56 33.99
CA GLU A 113 -2.19 -43.01 33.01
C GLU A 113 -1.18 -41.91 32.64
N THR A 114 -1.63 -40.69 32.37
CA THR A 114 -0.76 -39.53 32.09
C THR A 114 0.12 -39.19 33.30
N LEU A 115 -0.42 -39.34 34.51
CA LEU A 115 0.30 -39.15 35.78
C LEU A 115 1.35 -40.25 36.06
N LYS A 116 1.23 -41.45 35.47
CA LYS A 116 2.24 -42.51 35.56
C LYS A 116 3.43 -42.28 34.64
N ALA A 117 3.26 -41.54 33.53
CA ALA A 117 4.30 -41.29 32.53
C ALA A 117 5.29 -40.18 32.93
N ASN A 118 4.88 -39.23 33.78
CA ASN A 118 5.74 -38.15 34.29
C ASN A 118 6.37 -38.51 35.63
N ALA A 119 7.70 -38.53 35.72
CA ALA A 119 8.49 -39.12 36.81
C ALA A 119 8.50 -38.37 38.17
N ALA A 120 7.39 -37.75 38.57
CA ALA A 120 7.15 -37.27 39.92
C ALA A 120 5.64 -37.33 40.23
N ARG A 121 5.23 -38.06 41.27
CA ARG A 121 3.82 -38.17 41.67
C ARG A 121 3.30 -36.80 42.11
N PRO A 122 2.18 -36.28 41.57
CA PRO A 122 1.54 -35.08 42.09
C PRO A 122 1.08 -35.30 43.53
N LEU A 123 1.22 -34.27 44.36
CA LEU A 123 0.64 -34.27 45.71
C LEU A 123 -0.79 -33.75 45.62
N PHE A 124 -1.72 -34.48 46.24
CA PHE A 124 -3.13 -34.12 46.32
C PHE A 124 -3.46 -33.67 47.74
N THR A 125 -3.94 -32.43 47.87
CA THR A 125 -4.42 -31.90 49.15
C THR A 125 -5.91 -31.60 49.03
N LYS A 126 -6.74 -32.23 49.87
CA LYS A 126 -8.19 -31.97 49.93
C LYS A 126 -8.48 -31.02 51.09
N ASN A 127 -8.94 -29.81 50.79
CA ASN A 127 -9.54 -28.90 51.74
C ASN A 127 -11.07 -28.92 51.64
N ALA A 128 -11.77 -28.27 52.57
CA ALA A 128 -13.23 -28.17 52.54
C ALA A 128 -13.72 -27.38 51.32
N ASP A 129 -13.01 -26.30 50.97
CA ASP A 129 -13.43 -25.31 49.97
C ASP A 129 -12.77 -25.46 48.59
N TYR A 130 -11.70 -26.25 48.48
CA TYR A 130 -10.98 -26.48 47.22
C TYR A 130 -10.23 -27.82 47.18
N LEU A 131 -9.89 -28.24 45.97
CA LEU A 131 -8.96 -29.33 45.67
C LEU A 131 -7.65 -28.73 45.14
N GLU A 132 -6.50 -29.11 45.70
CA GLU A 132 -5.19 -28.67 45.23
C GLU A 132 -4.38 -29.84 44.67
N VAL A 133 -3.84 -29.66 43.47
CA VAL A 133 -2.93 -30.58 42.79
C VAL A 133 -1.60 -29.87 42.59
N ILE A 134 -0.53 -30.42 43.17
CA ILE A 134 0.80 -29.83 43.11
C ILE A 134 1.64 -30.63 42.11
N VAL A 135 2.13 -29.94 41.07
CA VAL A 135 3.11 -30.47 40.12
C VAL A 135 4.50 -29.97 40.54
N PRO A 136 5.39 -30.86 40.99
CA PRO A 136 6.69 -30.47 41.51
C PRO A 136 7.61 -29.95 40.39
N PRO A 137 8.65 -29.19 40.73
CA PRO A 137 9.59 -28.67 39.75
C PRO A 137 10.28 -29.77 38.95
N ALA A 138 10.43 -29.53 37.64
CA ALA A 138 11.17 -30.43 36.75
C ALA A 138 12.62 -30.62 37.25
N LYS A 139 13.09 -31.87 37.29
CA LYS A 139 14.48 -32.18 37.66
C LYS A 139 15.42 -31.59 36.60
N ALA A 140 16.43 -30.85 37.05
CA ALA A 140 17.44 -30.30 36.15
C ALA A 140 18.18 -31.42 35.40
N VAL A 141 18.28 -31.31 34.07
CA VAL A 141 19.01 -32.29 33.24
C VAL A 141 20.51 -32.20 33.51
N PHE A 142 21.16 -33.35 33.69
CA PHE A 142 22.61 -33.46 33.86
C PHE A 142 23.36 -32.72 32.74
N LYS A 143 24.38 -31.95 33.12
CA LYS A 143 25.29 -31.32 32.15
C LYS A 143 26.10 -32.41 31.46
N ARG A 144 26.14 -32.41 30.13
CA ARG A 144 27.00 -33.36 29.39
C ARG A 144 28.48 -33.04 29.71
N PRO A 145 29.40 -34.02 29.71
CA PRO A 145 30.81 -33.76 29.97
C PRO A 145 31.44 -32.74 29.00
N SER A 146 30.94 -32.66 27.77
CA SER A 146 31.36 -31.70 26.75
C SER A 146 30.73 -30.31 26.89
N GLU A 147 29.79 -30.13 27.81
CA GLU A 147 29.01 -28.91 27.97
C GLU A 147 29.67 -27.98 29.00
N ARG A 148 30.26 -26.87 28.52
CA ARG A 148 30.88 -25.84 29.35
C ARG A 148 30.18 -24.50 29.18
N LEU A 149 30.14 -23.72 30.25
CA LEU A 149 29.75 -22.31 30.17
C LEU A 149 30.87 -21.53 29.50
N ILE A 150 30.53 -20.78 28.45
CA ILE A 150 31.51 -20.01 27.68
C ILE A 150 31.78 -18.70 28.42
N ALA A 151 33.04 -18.44 28.74
CA ALA A 151 33.44 -17.21 29.42
C ALA A 151 33.36 -16.03 28.44
N VAL A 152 32.94 -14.84 28.89
CA VAL A 152 32.89 -13.68 27.98
C VAL A 152 34.30 -13.23 27.58
N SER A 153 35.31 -13.53 28.40
CA SER A 153 36.73 -13.24 28.15
C SER A 153 37.33 -14.02 26.97
N GLU A 154 36.77 -15.16 26.56
CA GLU A 154 37.23 -15.93 25.39
C GLU A 154 36.51 -15.52 24.09
N LEU A 155 35.49 -14.66 24.17
CA LEU A 155 34.68 -14.27 23.02
C LEU A 155 35.29 -13.11 22.21
N ASP A 156 34.73 -12.88 21.02
CA ASP A 156 35.09 -11.76 20.15
C ASP A 156 34.90 -10.39 20.86
N ILE A 157 35.68 -9.39 20.43
CA ILE A 157 35.65 -8.03 21.00
C ILE A 157 34.26 -7.39 20.93
N LEU A 158 33.47 -7.66 19.88
CA LEU A 158 32.11 -7.16 19.74
C LEU A 158 31.19 -7.71 20.84
N ILE A 159 31.40 -8.97 21.22
CA ILE A 159 30.64 -9.61 22.29
C ILE A 159 31.12 -9.09 23.64
N LYS A 160 32.43 -9.03 23.88
CA LYS A 160 33.00 -8.49 25.13
C LYS A 160 32.47 -7.10 25.48
N GLY A 161 32.51 -6.18 24.53
CA GLY A 161 32.02 -4.81 24.75
C GLY A 161 30.49 -4.73 24.93
N SER A 162 29.73 -5.56 24.21
CA SER A 162 28.26 -5.57 24.28
C SER A 162 27.72 -6.35 25.47
N PHE A 163 28.51 -7.24 26.06
CA PHE A 163 28.17 -8.03 27.26
C PHE A 163 28.88 -7.51 28.53
N ALA A 164 29.11 -6.20 28.62
CA ALA A 164 29.68 -5.57 29.80
C ALA A 164 28.94 -5.97 31.10
N GLY A 165 29.69 -6.46 32.09
CA GLY A 165 29.17 -6.98 33.36
C GLY A 165 28.86 -8.48 33.39
N TYR A 166 29.01 -9.21 32.27
CA TYR A 166 28.82 -10.66 32.22
C TYR A 166 30.15 -11.37 32.37
N THR A 167 30.19 -12.39 33.24
CA THR A 167 31.37 -13.26 33.37
C THR A 167 31.31 -14.43 32.39
N HIS A 168 30.12 -15.03 32.23
CA HIS A 168 29.87 -16.18 31.36
C HIS A 168 28.53 -16.03 30.64
N LEU A 169 28.41 -16.68 29.48
CA LEU A 169 27.13 -16.99 28.88
C LEU A 169 26.41 -18.06 29.71
N ASN A 170 25.08 -18.00 29.78
CA ASN A 170 24.30 -19.04 30.44
C ASN A 170 24.35 -20.37 29.66
N ARG A 171 23.76 -21.43 30.20
CA ARG A 171 23.76 -22.78 29.61
C ARG A 171 23.25 -22.78 28.16
N ILE A 172 22.05 -22.25 27.93
CA ILE A 172 21.41 -22.22 26.61
C ILE A 172 22.20 -21.33 25.64
N GLN A 173 22.63 -20.14 26.09
CA GLN A 173 23.43 -19.21 25.30
C GLN A 173 24.75 -19.85 24.87
N SER A 174 25.40 -20.64 25.74
CA SER A 174 26.66 -21.34 25.43
C SER A 174 26.47 -22.44 24.38
N ILE A 175 25.36 -23.19 24.45
CA ILE A 175 25.04 -24.23 23.45
C ILE A 175 24.76 -23.61 22.08
N VAL A 176 24.01 -22.51 22.05
CA VAL A 176 23.55 -21.90 20.78
C VAL A 176 24.61 -20.97 20.17
N TYR A 177 25.58 -20.49 20.96
CA TYR A 177 26.62 -19.55 20.54
C TYR A 177 27.32 -19.90 19.21
N PRO A 178 27.79 -21.15 18.98
CA PRO A 178 28.49 -21.50 17.74
C PRO A 178 27.64 -21.27 16.48
N THR A 179 26.34 -21.58 16.52
CA THR A 179 25.44 -21.33 15.39
C THR A 179 25.00 -19.86 15.34
N ALA A 180 24.67 -19.25 16.49
CA ALA A 180 24.19 -17.87 16.54
C ALA A 180 25.23 -16.84 16.04
N TYR A 181 26.48 -16.97 16.47
CA TYR A 181 27.54 -16.04 16.11
C TYR A 181 28.48 -16.58 15.01
N GLY A 182 28.71 -17.90 14.95
CA GLY A 182 29.65 -18.50 14.00
C GLY A 182 29.07 -18.78 12.61
N SER A 183 27.75 -18.73 12.42
CA SER A 183 27.08 -19.04 11.16
C SER A 183 26.01 -18.01 10.79
N ASN A 184 25.53 -18.07 9.55
CA ASN A 184 24.40 -17.28 9.06
C ASN A 184 23.13 -18.12 8.84
N GLU A 185 23.10 -19.34 9.36
CA GLU A 185 21.94 -20.22 9.30
C GLU A 185 20.73 -19.57 9.98
N ASN A 186 19.53 -19.84 9.43
CA ASN A 186 18.28 -19.54 10.11
C ASN A 186 18.21 -20.34 11.41
N ILE A 187 17.68 -19.74 12.47
CA ILE A 187 17.64 -20.35 13.80
C ILE A 187 16.21 -20.32 14.35
N LEU A 188 15.78 -21.43 14.95
CA LEU A 188 14.61 -21.46 15.84
C LEU A 188 15.04 -21.94 17.22
N ILE A 189 14.74 -21.13 18.24
CA ILE A 189 15.02 -21.44 19.65
C ILE A 189 13.70 -21.58 20.39
N CYS A 190 13.36 -22.80 20.76
CA CYS A 190 12.28 -23.11 21.69
C CYS A 190 12.88 -23.33 23.08
N ALA A 191 12.70 -22.36 23.97
CA ALA A 191 13.24 -22.40 25.33
C ALA A 191 12.26 -21.81 26.36
N PRO A 192 12.28 -22.28 27.62
CA PRO A 192 11.42 -21.75 28.67
C PRO A 192 11.57 -20.23 28.83
N THR A 193 10.50 -19.58 29.31
CA THR A 193 10.54 -18.15 29.63
C THR A 193 11.62 -17.87 30.68
N GLY A 194 12.35 -16.76 30.51
CA GLY A 194 13.48 -16.42 31.38
C GLY A 194 14.83 -17.08 31.02
N ALA A 195 14.87 -17.99 30.04
CA ALA A 195 16.11 -18.68 29.60
C ALA A 195 17.17 -17.79 28.92
N GLY A 196 16.91 -16.49 28.75
CA GLY A 196 17.86 -15.56 28.12
C GLY A 196 17.83 -15.52 26.59
N LYS A 197 16.68 -15.81 25.96
CA LYS A 197 16.45 -15.78 24.50
C LYS A 197 16.90 -14.47 23.84
N THR A 198 16.59 -13.33 24.46
CA THR A 198 16.99 -11.99 23.98
C THR A 198 18.49 -11.82 23.83
N ASP A 199 19.29 -12.46 24.70
CA ASP A 199 20.75 -12.37 24.61
C ASP A 199 21.28 -13.24 23.46
N VAL A 200 20.57 -14.31 23.09
CA VAL A 200 20.88 -15.07 21.87
C VAL A 200 20.58 -14.24 20.62
N ALA A 201 19.47 -13.48 20.60
CA ALA A 201 19.22 -12.50 19.55
C ALA A 201 20.30 -11.41 19.48
N MET A 202 20.87 -10.99 20.61
CA MET A 202 22.04 -10.10 20.58
C MET A 202 23.23 -10.73 19.85
N LEU A 203 23.51 -12.03 20.07
CA LEU A 203 24.59 -12.71 19.36
C LEU A 203 24.38 -12.73 17.84
N THR A 204 23.15 -12.93 17.37
CA THR A 204 22.85 -12.90 15.93
C THR A 204 22.94 -11.48 15.35
N ILE A 205 22.56 -10.46 16.11
CA ILE A 205 22.80 -9.04 15.77
C ILE A 205 24.30 -8.77 15.60
N LEU A 206 25.11 -9.17 16.57
CA LEU A 206 26.56 -8.96 16.55
C LEU A 206 27.23 -9.68 15.38
N ARG A 207 26.69 -10.83 14.93
CA ARG A 207 27.15 -11.49 13.72
C ARG A 207 26.94 -10.63 12.48
N VAL A 208 25.77 -10.00 12.31
CA VAL A 208 25.55 -9.08 11.19
C VAL A 208 26.54 -7.92 11.23
N LEU A 209 26.82 -7.37 12.42
CA LEU A 209 27.82 -6.30 12.57
C LEU A 209 29.23 -6.76 12.19
N ASP A 210 29.62 -7.98 12.55
CA ASP A 210 30.92 -8.58 12.17
C ASP A 210 31.04 -8.71 10.65
N GLN A 211 29.97 -9.12 9.96
CA GLN A 211 29.97 -9.25 8.49
C GLN A 211 30.13 -7.92 7.74
N HIS A 212 29.73 -6.79 8.34
CA HIS A 212 29.80 -5.46 7.73
C HIS A 212 30.96 -4.63 8.30
N ARG A 213 31.93 -5.29 8.93
CA ARG A 213 33.18 -4.67 9.37
C ARG A 213 34.17 -4.60 8.19
N ARG A 214 34.90 -3.49 8.06
CA ARG A 214 35.92 -3.33 7.00
C ARG A 214 36.99 -4.44 7.07
N PRO A 215 37.50 -4.93 5.93
CA PRO A 215 38.57 -5.94 5.90
C PRO A 215 39.81 -5.48 6.67
N GLY A 216 40.44 -6.37 7.45
CA GLY A 216 41.64 -6.05 8.26
C GLY A 216 41.36 -5.28 9.56
N ALA A 217 40.11 -4.91 9.84
CA ALA A 217 39.76 -4.07 10.99
C ALA A 217 39.81 -4.76 12.35
N ARG A 218 40.04 -6.09 12.44
CA ARG A 218 40.06 -6.84 13.72
C ARG A 218 41.10 -6.30 14.72
N GLU A 219 42.12 -5.60 14.22
CA GLU A 219 43.22 -5.00 15.00
C GLU A 219 43.06 -3.49 15.29
N LEU A 220 42.03 -2.83 14.72
CA LEU A 220 41.75 -1.39 14.88
C LEU A 220 40.64 -1.12 15.91
N PRO A 221 40.52 0.12 16.45
CA PRO A 221 39.40 0.52 17.31
C PRO A 221 38.07 0.22 16.61
N THR A 222 37.16 -0.47 17.29
CA THR A 222 35.98 -1.13 16.70
C THR A 222 34.96 -0.14 16.09
N THR A 223 34.88 1.07 16.64
CA THR A 223 33.85 2.09 16.34
C THR A 223 33.86 2.68 14.92
N PRO A 224 35.01 3.06 14.32
CA PRO A 224 35.06 3.56 12.94
C PRO A 224 35.01 2.46 11.86
N THR A 225 34.88 1.18 12.22
CA THR A 225 35.12 0.06 11.29
C THR A 225 33.87 -0.62 10.73
N ILE A 226 32.69 -0.34 11.28
CA ILE A 226 31.42 -0.93 10.82
C ILE A 226 30.76 -0.01 9.79
N ASP A 227 30.45 -0.53 8.61
CA ASP A 227 29.66 0.17 7.60
C ASP A 227 28.16 0.14 7.97
N ARG A 228 27.67 1.24 8.55
CA ARG A 228 26.33 1.35 9.14
C ARG A 228 25.21 1.51 8.10
N ASP A 229 25.53 1.91 6.87
CA ASP A 229 24.52 2.21 5.86
C ASP A 229 24.22 1.00 4.96
N SER A 230 25.07 -0.03 5.04
CA SER A 230 25.00 -1.26 4.24
C SER A 230 23.97 -2.29 4.71
N PHE A 231 23.44 -2.18 5.94
CA PHE A 231 22.53 -3.18 6.52
C PHE A 231 21.41 -2.57 7.37
N LYS A 232 20.34 -3.34 7.50
CA LYS A 232 19.23 -3.13 8.44
C LYS A 232 18.90 -4.42 9.17
N ILE A 233 18.53 -4.29 10.44
CA ILE A 233 18.07 -5.39 11.29
C ILE A 233 16.68 -5.04 11.82
N VAL A 234 15.75 -5.99 11.72
CA VAL A 234 14.39 -5.83 12.22
C VAL A 234 14.15 -6.82 13.34
N TYR A 235 13.73 -6.30 14.49
CA TYR A 235 13.29 -7.09 15.64
C TYR A 235 11.79 -6.93 15.80
N VAL A 236 11.05 -7.99 15.49
CA VAL A 236 9.59 -8.04 15.65
C VAL A 236 9.29 -8.57 17.05
N ALA A 237 8.79 -7.68 17.91
CA ALA A 237 8.32 -8.01 19.25
C ALA A 237 6.79 -8.08 19.27
N PRO A 238 6.18 -9.00 20.03
CA PRO A 238 4.74 -9.23 20.02
C PRO A 238 3.92 -8.06 20.56
N MET A 239 4.44 -7.33 21.55
CA MET A 239 3.75 -6.24 22.22
C MET A 239 4.55 -4.94 22.16
N LYS A 240 3.84 -3.80 22.17
CA LYS A 240 4.47 -2.47 22.21
C LYS A 240 5.37 -2.28 23.44
N ALA A 241 4.94 -2.77 24.61
CA ALA A 241 5.71 -2.66 25.84
C ALA A 241 7.04 -3.44 25.75
N LEU A 242 6.99 -4.67 25.23
CA LEU A 242 8.18 -5.48 25.00
C LEU A 242 9.10 -4.85 23.93
N ALA A 243 8.54 -4.29 22.85
CA ALA A 243 9.31 -3.54 21.86
C ALA A 243 10.10 -2.37 22.48
N SER A 244 9.48 -1.63 23.39
CA SER A 244 10.14 -0.53 24.11
C SER A 244 11.25 -1.04 25.04
N GLU A 245 11.02 -2.12 25.78
CA GLU A 245 12.02 -2.75 26.63
C GLU A 245 13.25 -3.23 25.83
N ILE A 246 13.01 -3.97 24.74
CA ILE A 246 14.06 -4.48 23.85
C ILE A 246 14.84 -3.32 23.24
N THR A 247 14.16 -2.27 22.78
CA THR A 247 14.80 -1.04 22.27
C THR A 247 15.76 -0.45 23.29
N GLN A 248 15.31 -0.27 24.55
CA GLN A 248 16.14 0.29 25.60
C GLN A 248 17.33 -0.62 25.96
N LYS A 249 17.12 -1.95 25.96
CA LYS A 249 18.18 -2.94 26.23
C LYS A 249 19.24 -2.92 25.12
N LEU A 250 18.83 -3.03 23.86
CA LEU A 250 19.73 -3.01 22.69
C LEU A 250 20.47 -1.67 22.59
N ARG A 251 19.77 -0.54 22.77
CA ARG A 251 20.37 0.80 22.74
C ARG A 251 21.47 0.96 23.79
N ARG A 252 21.29 0.46 25.01
CA ARG A 252 22.33 0.48 26.05
C ARG A 252 23.53 -0.38 25.69
N ARG A 253 23.28 -1.60 25.18
CA ARG A 253 24.30 -2.61 24.87
C ARG A 253 25.16 -2.26 23.65
N LEU A 254 24.57 -1.58 22.67
CA LEU A 254 25.22 -1.25 21.39
C LEU A 254 25.65 0.22 21.31
N LYS A 255 25.43 1.02 22.36
CA LYS A 255 25.80 2.44 22.42
C LYS A 255 27.27 2.68 22.08
N TRP A 256 28.16 1.82 22.59
CA TRP A 256 29.60 1.93 22.40
C TRP A 256 30.04 1.71 20.95
N LEU A 257 29.19 1.09 20.11
CA LEU A 257 29.42 0.88 18.67
C LEU A 257 28.81 2.00 17.79
N LEU A 258 28.13 2.97 18.41
CA LEU A 258 27.35 4.01 17.72
C LEU A 258 26.30 3.43 16.76
N ILE A 259 25.70 2.30 17.12
CA ILE A 259 24.57 1.71 16.39
C ILE A 259 23.28 2.37 16.88
N GLN A 260 22.50 2.90 15.95
CA GLN A 260 21.21 3.51 16.26
C GLN A 260 20.13 2.43 16.33
N VAL A 261 19.43 2.40 17.47
CA VAL A 261 18.28 1.52 17.71
C VAL A 261 17.07 2.39 18.00
N ARG A 262 16.00 2.24 17.21
CA ARG A 262 14.75 2.99 17.39
C ARG A 262 13.54 2.05 17.44
N GLU A 263 12.55 2.48 18.21
CA GLU A 263 11.23 1.86 18.26
C GLU A 263 10.38 2.41 17.11
N LEU A 264 9.70 1.53 16.37
CA LEU A 264 8.70 1.87 15.36
C LEU A 264 7.40 1.15 15.70
N THR A 265 6.49 1.82 16.41
CA THR A 265 5.23 1.23 16.87
C THR A 265 4.04 2.10 16.43
N GLY A 266 2.83 1.78 16.90
CA GLY A 266 1.67 2.66 16.71
C GLY A 266 1.88 4.04 17.35
N ASP A 267 2.53 4.09 18.52
CA ASP A 267 2.64 5.31 19.33
C ASP A 267 3.86 6.15 18.93
N MET A 268 4.89 5.52 18.34
CA MET A 268 6.10 6.17 17.86
C MET A 268 6.21 6.01 16.35
N GLN A 269 6.11 7.12 15.63
CA GLN A 269 6.36 7.19 14.18
C GLN A 269 7.77 7.73 13.94
N LEU A 270 8.45 7.17 12.94
CA LEU A 270 9.74 7.68 12.47
C LEU A 270 9.55 8.33 11.11
N THR A 271 10.26 9.44 10.90
CA THR A 271 10.36 10.08 9.60
C THR A 271 11.26 9.25 8.66
N LYS A 272 11.18 9.50 7.35
CA LYS A 272 12.05 8.83 6.37
C LYS A 272 13.54 9.02 6.68
N SER A 273 13.94 10.21 7.11
CA SER A 273 15.32 10.50 7.52
C SER A 273 15.75 9.67 8.73
N GLU A 274 14.90 9.62 9.76
CA GLU A 274 15.19 8.83 10.98
C GLU A 274 15.28 7.33 10.68
N ILE A 275 14.45 6.81 9.77
CA ILE A 275 14.52 5.41 9.31
C ILE A 275 15.84 5.15 8.59
N ALA A 276 16.26 6.05 7.70
CA ALA A 276 17.52 5.93 6.98
C ALA A 276 18.73 5.89 7.92
N GLU A 277 18.75 6.73 8.96
CA GLU A 277 19.83 6.78 9.96
C GLU A 277 19.84 5.59 10.94
N THR A 278 18.73 4.88 11.09
CA THR A 278 18.56 3.81 12.09
C THR A 278 18.98 2.43 11.55
N GLN A 279 19.91 1.73 12.20
CA GLN A 279 20.34 0.39 11.78
C GLN A 279 19.43 -0.73 12.30
N ILE A 280 18.93 -0.60 13.54
CA ILE A 280 18.07 -1.61 14.17
C ILE A 280 16.70 -1.01 14.48
N ILE A 281 15.68 -1.59 13.88
CA ILE A 281 14.28 -1.19 14.08
C ILE A 281 13.60 -2.26 14.93
N VAL A 282 13.10 -1.87 16.10
CA VAL A 282 12.28 -2.73 16.94
C VAL A 282 10.82 -2.34 16.75
N THR A 283 9.97 -3.30 16.39
CA THR A 283 8.60 -3.03 15.93
C THR A 283 7.63 -4.15 16.30
N THR A 284 6.34 -3.96 16.05
CA THR A 284 5.31 -5.03 16.17
C THR A 284 5.03 -5.66 14.81
N PRO A 285 4.48 -6.89 14.74
CA PRO A 285 4.16 -7.54 13.48
C PRO A 285 3.32 -6.64 12.55
N GLU A 286 2.24 -6.08 13.05
CA GLU A 286 1.31 -5.25 12.25
C GLU A 286 2.01 -4.01 11.70
N LYS A 287 2.86 -3.38 12.52
CA LYS A 287 3.53 -2.16 12.11
C LYS A 287 4.58 -2.46 11.05
N TRP A 288 5.30 -3.57 11.17
CA TRP A 288 6.23 -4.03 10.14
C TRP A 288 5.54 -4.41 8.84
N ASP A 289 4.39 -5.08 8.91
CA ASP A 289 3.58 -5.42 7.75
C ASP A 289 3.09 -4.14 7.02
N VAL A 290 2.59 -3.14 7.77
CA VAL A 290 2.20 -1.83 7.19
C VAL A 290 3.35 -1.12 6.47
N VAL A 291 4.55 -1.13 7.05
CA VAL A 291 5.76 -0.51 6.44
C VAL A 291 6.11 -1.24 5.15
N THR A 292 6.16 -2.56 5.18
CA THR A 292 6.52 -3.37 4.01
C THR A 292 5.45 -3.42 2.91
N ARG A 293 4.23 -2.89 3.15
CA ARG A 293 3.14 -2.75 2.16
C ARG A 293 3.18 -1.46 1.33
N LYS A 294 4.09 -0.51 1.60
CA LYS A 294 4.12 0.77 0.88
C LYS A 294 5.06 0.74 -0.34
N PRO A 295 4.54 0.94 -1.57
CA PRO A 295 5.36 0.89 -2.79
C PRO A 295 6.31 2.09 -2.97
N ALA A 296 6.04 3.24 -2.32
CA ALA A 296 6.77 4.49 -2.55
C ALA A 296 7.90 4.74 -1.52
N GLY A 297 9.13 4.35 -1.87
CA GLY A 297 10.36 4.82 -1.22
C GLY A 297 10.86 4.01 -0.02
N GLU A 298 10.14 2.98 0.43
CA GLU A 298 10.57 2.06 1.51
C GLU A 298 11.21 0.76 0.95
N GLY A 299 11.29 0.59 -0.38
CA GLY A 299 12.03 -0.49 -1.03
C GLY A 299 13.54 -0.51 -0.70
N GLU A 300 14.11 0.62 -0.28
CA GLU A 300 15.46 0.68 0.30
C GLU A 300 15.56 -0.11 1.62
N LEU A 301 14.51 -0.12 2.44
CA LEU A 301 14.53 -0.79 3.73
C LEU A 301 14.50 -2.31 3.56
N GLY A 302 13.69 -2.79 2.59
CA GLY A 302 13.62 -4.20 2.23
C GLY A 302 14.94 -4.72 1.67
N SER A 303 15.56 -4.01 0.72
CA SER A 303 16.81 -4.45 0.07
C SER A 303 18.01 -4.48 1.01
N ARG A 304 18.04 -3.62 2.03
CA ARG A 304 19.10 -3.58 3.05
C ARG A 304 18.85 -4.50 4.24
N LEU A 305 17.69 -5.16 4.34
CA LEU A 305 17.38 -6.08 5.43
C LEU A 305 18.29 -7.30 5.39
N LYS A 306 19.07 -7.54 6.45
CA LYS A 306 19.97 -8.71 6.57
C LYS A 306 19.57 -9.70 7.67
N LEU A 307 18.78 -9.24 8.64
CA LEU A 307 18.33 -10.07 9.77
C LEU A 307 16.92 -9.68 10.20
N LEU A 308 16.04 -10.68 10.23
CA LEU A 308 14.70 -10.61 10.80
C LEU A 308 14.63 -11.50 12.05
N ILE A 309 14.43 -10.88 13.20
CA ILE A 309 14.19 -11.59 14.48
C ILE A 309 12.70 -11.53 14.78
N ILE A 310 12.09 -12.68 15.05
CA ILE A 310 10.70 -12.79 15.45
C ILE A 310 10.67 -13.37 16.86
N ASP A 311 10.27 -12.54 17.82
CA ASP A 311 10.12 -12.93 19.21
C ASP A 311 8.71 -13.46 19.48
N GLU A 312 8.60 -14.47 20.35
CA GLU A 312 7.38 -15.20 20.66
C GLU A 312 6.63 -15.76 19.43
N VAL A 313 7.36 -16.53 18.60
CA VAL A 313 6.81 -17.19 17.39
C VAL A 313 5.58 -18.06 17.68
N HIS A 314 5.40 -18.53 18.91
CA HIS A 314 4.20 -19.29 19.30
C HIS A 314 2.88 -18.53 19.18
N LEU A 315 2.92 -17.20 19.03
CA LEU A 315 1.76 -16.39 18.70
C LEU A 315 1.15 -16.70 17.33
N LEU A 316 1.78 -17.58 16.54
CA LEU A 316 1.15 -18.21 15.37
C LEU A 316 -0.22 -18.84 15.69
N ASN A 317 -0.45 -19.29 16.93
CA ASN A 317 -1.71 -19.89 17.35
C ASN A 317 -2.83 -18.88 17.68
N GLU A 318 -2.52 -17.58 17.69
CA GLU A 318 -3.47 -16.49 17.95
C GLU A 318 -3.87 -15.78 16.66
N ASP A 319 -4.89 -14.91 16.70
CA ASP A 319 -5.37 -14.16 15.54
C ASP A 319 -4.28 -13.30 14.88
N ARG A 320 -3.31 -12.83 15.66
CA ARG A 320 -2.16 -12.04 15.17
C ARG A 320 -1.12 -12.91 14.46
N GLY A 321 -1.19 -14.24 14.57
CA GLY A 321 -0.36 -15.19 13.87
C GLY A 321 -0.40 -15.05 12.36
N ALA A 322 -1.55 -14.68 11.79
CA ALA A 322 -1.70 -14.46 10.35
C ALA A 322 -0.76 -13.35 9.81
N VAL A 323 -0.46 -12.34 10.63
CA VAL A 323 0.46 -11.25 10.28
C VAL A 323 1.90 -11.75 10.29
N ILE A 324 2.27 -12.59 11.27
CA ILE A 324 3.60 -13.22 11.33
C ILE A 324 3.82 -14.09 10.08
N GLU A 325 2.82 -14.88 9.70
CA GLU A 325 2.85 -15.68 8.47
C GLU A 325 3.06 -14.82 7.22
N THR A 326 2.35 -13.69 7.13
CA THR A 326 2.49 -12.74 6.02
C THR A 326 3.92 -12.18 5.93
N ILE A 327 4.49 -11.75 7.07
CA ILE A 327 5.84 -11.17 7.12
C ILE A 327 6.90 -12.20 6.72
N VAL A 328 6.81 -13.43 7.24
CA VAL A 328 7.77 -14.49 6.92
C VAL A 328 7.65 -14.89 5.45
N ALA A 329 6.43 -15.12 4.95
CA ALA A 329 6.20 -15.47 3.56
C ALA A 329 6.75 -14.41 2.60
N ARG A 330 6.52 -13.12 2.90
CA ARG A 330 7.09 -12.00 2.14
C ARG A 330 8.61 -11.97 2.20
N THR A 331 9.20 -12.17 3.38
CA THR A 331 10.65 -12.14 3.58
C THR A 331 11.36 -13.28 2.84
N LEU A 332 10.84 -14.51 2.94
CA LEU A 332 11.38 -15.68 2.24
C LEU A 332 11.31 -15.49 0.72
N ARG A 333 10.15 -15.05 0.23
CA ARG A 333 9.96 -14.77 -1.20
C ARG A 333 10.88 -13.65 -1.70
N GLN A 334 11.06 -12.60 -0.90
CA GLN A 334 11.97 -11.52 -1.22
C GLN A 334 13.43 -12.00 -1.26
N ALA A 335 13.84 -12.85 -0.32
CA ALA A 335 15.18 -13.44 -0.31
C ALA A 335 15.42 -14.30 -1.57
N GLU A 336 14.42 -15.08 -1.99
CA GLU A 336 14.47 -15.87 -3.23
C GLU A 336 14.52 -14.99 -4.49
N ALA A 337 13.68 -13.96 -4.58
CA ALA A 337 13.64 -13.07 -5.74
C ALA A 337 14.89 -12.19 -5.87
N SER A 338 15.44 -11.69 -4.76
CA SER A 338 16.61 -10.81 -4.74
C SER A 338 17.94 -11.55 -4.73
N GLN A 339 17.93 -12.88 -4.52
CA GLN A 339 19.13 -13.69 -4.29
C GLN A 339 20.02 -13.15 -3.14
N SER A 340 19.44 -12.35 -2.24
CA SER A 340 20.10 -11.85 -1.04
C SER A 340 19.64 -12.66 0.16
N VAL A 341 20.59 -13.30 0.86
CA VAL A 341 20.28 -14.06 2.06
C VAL A 341 19.82 -13.12 3.18
N ILE A 342 18.60 -13.33 3.66
CA ILE A 342 18.05 -12.69 4.86
C ILE A 342 17.99 -13.76 5.94
N ARG A 343 18.73 -13.54 7.04
CA ARG A 343 18.72 -14.48 8.16
C ARG A 343 17.44 -14.31 8.97
N ILE A 344 16.74 -15.41 9.24
CA ILE A 344 15.53 -15.44 10.08
C ILE A 344 15.87 -16.12 11.41
N VAL A 345 15.51 -15.46 12.52
CA VAL A 345 15.69 -15.98 13.88
C VAL A 345 14.35 -15.98 14.59
N GLY A 346 13.81 -17.17 14.82
CA GLY A 346 12.62 -17.39 15.64
C GLY A 346 12.99 -17.64 17.10
N LEU A 347 12.41 -16.86 18.01
CA LEU A 347 12.47 -17.11 19.45
C LEU A 347 11.08 -17.53 19.93
N SER A 348 11.00 -18.58 20.73
CA SER A 348 9.74 -19.04 21.26
C SER A 348 9.87 -19.68 22.64
N ALA A 349 8.76 -19.74 23.36
CA ALA A 349 8.53 -20.71 24.43
C ALA A 349 8.69 -22.17 23.92
N THR A 350 8.60 -23.13 24.83
CA THR A 350 8.70 -24.56 24.48
C THR A 350 7.42 -25.03 23.79
N LEU A 351 7.53 -25.47 22.53
CA LEU A 351 6.38 -25.82 21.68
C LEU A 351 6.42 -27.28 21.26
N PRO A 352 5.28 -27.98 21.14
CA PRO A 352 5.23 -29.39 20.73
C PRO A 352 5.61 -29.62 19.25
N ASN A 353 5.07 -28.82 18.34
CA ASN A 353 5.31 -28.94 16.90
C ASN A 353 6.38 -27.97 16.39
N TYR A 354 7.44 -27.78 17.17
CA TYR A 354 8.58 -26.92 16.85
C TYR A 354 9.27 -27.28 15.52
N ILE A 355 9.19 -28.55 15.08
CA ILE A 355 9.71 -29.00 13.79
C ILE A 355 8.93 -28.37 12.63
N ASP A 356 7.60 -28.28 12.75
CA ASP A 356 6.76 -27.68 11.71
C ASP A 356 7.00 -26.16 11.62
N VAL A 357 7.21 -25.50 12.77
CA VAL A 357 7.61 -24.09 12.82
C VAL A 357 9.01 -23.90 12.21
N ALA A 358 9.93 -24.84 12.44
CA ALA A 358 11.26 -24.81 11.83
C ALA A 358 11.17 -24.92 10.30
N ASP A 359 10.34 -25.81 9.78
CA ASP A 359 10.10 -25.95 8.34
C ASP A 359 9.52 -24.65 7.75
N PHE A 360 8.58 -24.00 8.44
CA PHE A 360 8.00 -22.71 8.03
C PHE A 360 9.04 -21.58 8.00
N LEU A 361 9.89 -21.47 9.00
CA LEU A 361 10.97 -20.47 9.04
C LEU A 361 12.17 -20.83 8.15
N SER A 362 12.11 -21.94 7.41
CA SER A 362 13.22 -22.47 6.61
C SER A 362 14.49 -22.66 7.46
N VAL A 363 14.33 -23.24 8.65
CA VAL A 363 15.40 -23.54 9.60
C VAL A 363 15.90 -24.98 9.38
N SER A 364 17.22 -25.15 9.27
CA SER A 364 17.82 -26.48 9.23
C SER A 364 17.57 -27.24 10.53
N ARG A 365 16.96 -28.42 10.42
CA ARG A 365 16.65 -29.29 11.56
C ARG A 365 17.89 -29.81 12.29
N TYR A 366 19.05 -29.83 11.61
CA TYR A 366 20.29 -30.39 12.15
C TYR A 366 21.19 -29.34 12.80
N THR A 367 21.19 -28.11 12.28
CA THR A 367 22.15 -27.07 12.68
C THR A 367 21.50 -25.84 13.31
N GLY A 368 20.28 -25.49 12.91
CA GLY A 368 19.59 -24.27 13.30
C GLY A 368 18.43 -24.45 14.29
N LEU A 369 17.96 -25.68 14.50
CA LEU A 369 16.84 -25.99 15.38
C LEU A 369 17.32 -26.34 16.80
N PHE A 370 16.90 -25.54 17.78
CA PHE A 370 17.21 -25.76 19.20
C PHE A 370 15.93 -25.89 20.02
N TYR A 371 15.76 -27.01 20.70
CA TYR A 371 14.67 -27.27 21.63
C TYR A 371 15.21 -27.57 23.02
N PHE A 372 14.72 -26.81 23.99
CA PHE A 372 15.02 -26.97 25.41
C PHE A 372 13.70 -27.11 26.16
N ASP A 373 13.49 -28.22 26.86
CA ASP A 373 12.27 -28.43 27.64
C ASP A 373 12.28 -27.64 28.97
N SER A 374 11.26 -27.86 29.81
CA SER A 374 11.10 -27.21 31.11
C SER A 374 12.26 -27.47 32.08
N SER A 375 13.06 -28.52 31.90
CA SER A 375 14.22 -28.82 32.76
C SER A 375 15.38 -27.83 32.59
N PHE A 376 15.37 -27.03 31.52
CA PHE A 376 16.35 -25.97 31.27
C PHE A 376 15.92 -24.61 31.84
N ARG A 377 14.77 -24.53 32.52
CA ARG A 377 14.32 -23.30 33.18
C ARG A 377 15.36 -22.89 34.24
N PRO A 378 15.92 -21.66 34.22
CA PRO A 378 16.97 -21.25 35.15
C PRO A 378 16.57 -21.34 36.62
N ILE A 379 15.29 -21.08 36.91
CA ILE A 379 14.67 -21.27 38.21
C ILE A 379 13.57 -22.32 38.05
N PRO A 380 13.66 -23.47 38.74
CA PRO A 380 12.60 -24.48 38.71
C PRO A 380 11.25 -23.89 39.16
N LEU A 381 10.17 -24.29 38.50
CA LEU A 381 8.81 -23.84 38.80
C LEU A 381 8.02 -24.94 39.48
N GLU A 382 7.52 -24.70 40.68
CA GLU A 382 6.44 -25.50 41.27
C GLU A 382 5.09 -24.96 40.78
N GLN A 383 4.16 -25.83 40.41
CA GLN A 383 2.86 -25.43 39.86
C GLN A 383 1.72 -25.99 40.72
N HIS A 384 0.81 -25.13 41.13
CA HIS A 384 -0.33 -25.45 41.98
C HIS A 384 -1.62 -25.22 41.22
N PHE A 385 -2.39 -26.28 41.02
CA PHE A 385 -3.69 -26.25 40.37
C PHE A 385 -4.77 -26.37 41.43
N ILE A 386 -5.55 -25.30 41.61
CA ILE A 386 -6.54 -25.15 42.68
C ILE A 386 -7.93 -25.16 42.04
N GLY A 387 -8.69 -26.24 42.26
CA GLY A 387 -10.09 -26.38 41.86
C GLY A 387 -11.02 -25.94 42.98
N ILE A 388 -11.63 -24.77 42.83
CA ILE A 388 -12.57 -24.17 43.78
C ILE A 388 -13.89 -24.94 43.77
N ARG A 389 -14.35 -25.36 44.95
CA ARG A 389 -15.63 -26.06 45.11
C ARG A 389 -16.82 -25.11 45.11
N GLY A 390 -17.93 -25.60 44.59
CA GLY A 390 -19.20 -24.88 44.47
C GLY A 390 -19.61 -24.73 43.01
N LYS A 391 -20.91 -24.54 42.76
CA LYS A 391 -21.43 -24.36 41.41
C LYS A 391 -20.76 -23.16 40.74
N ALA A 392 -20.23 -23.33 39.53
CA ALA A 392 -19.57 -22.27 38.77
C ALA A 392 -20.46 -21.02 38.68
N GLY A 393 -19.87 -19.83 38.90
CA GLY A 393 -20.58 -18.55 38.90
C GLY A 393 -21.44 -18.25 40.15
N SER A 394 -21.61 -19.19 41.08
CA SER A 394 -22.36 -18.96 42.32
C SER A 394 -21.64 -17.99 43.28
N MET A 395 -22.41 -17.34 44.16
CA MET A 395 -21.85 -16.47 45.21
C MET A 395 -20.91 -17.22 46.15
N GLN A 396 -21.18 -18.50 46.42
CA GLN A 396 -20.33 -19.33 47.26
C GLN A 396 -18.99 -19.63 46.57
N ALA A 397 -19.00 -20.00 45.28
CA ALA A 397 -17.75 -20.23 44.53
C ALA A 397 -16.88 -18.97 44.45
N LYS A 398 -17.48 -17.78 44.28
CA LYS A 398 -16.74 -16.50 44.31
C LYS A 398 -16.10 -16.23 45.67
N ARG A 399 -16.84 -16.42 46.77
CA ARG A 399 -16.30 -16.28 48.13
C ARG A 399 -15.15 -17.25 48.38
N ASN A 400 -15.30 -18.51 47.99
CA ASN A 400 -14.24 -19.52 48.12
C ASN A 400 -13.00 -19.12 47.29
N LEU A 401 -13.19 -18.63 46.07
CA LEU A 401 -12.08 -18.15 45.23
C LEU A 401 -11.33 -16.97 45.88
N ASP A 402 -12.05 -15.98 46.41
CA ASP A 402 -11.46 -14.83 47.10
C ASP A 402 -10.68 -15.26 48.35
N GLN A 403 -11.28 -16.14 49.16
CA GLN A 403 -10.68 -16.68 50.38
C GLN A 403 -9.39 -17.44 50.09
N VAL A 404 -9.41 -18.38 49.13
CA VAL A 404 -8.23 -19.18 48.78
C VAL A 404 -7.13 -18.32 48.16
N THR A 405 -7.50 -17.31 47.35
CA THR A 405 -6.53 -16.36 46.81
C THR A 405 -5.84 -15.61 47.94
N PHE A 406 -6.60 -15.13 48.92
CA PHE A 406 -6.04 -14.44 50.09
C PHE A 406 -5.16 -15.34 50.94
N GLU A 407 -5.58 -16.58 51.22
CA GLU A 407 -4.80 -17.56 51.99
C GLU A 407 -3.41 -17.77 51.38
N LYS A 408 -3.34 -18.02 50.07
CA LYS A 408 -2.07 -18.24 49.36
C LYS A 408 -1.22 -16.97 49.29
N VAL A 409 -1.80 -15.80 49.03
CA VAL A 409 -1.08 -14.51 49.08
C VAL A 409 -0.49 -14.27 50.46
N SER A 410 -1.29 -14.46 51.52
CA SER A 410 -0.91 -14.20 52.90
C SER A 410 0.21 -15.13 53.36
N GLU A 411 0.15 -16.42 53.00
CA GLU A 411 1.24 -17.38 53.24
C GLU A 411 2.57 -16.93 52.61
N LEU A 412 2.55 -16.57 51.33
CA LEU A 412 3.74 -16.13 50.59
C LEU A 412 4.31 -14.81 51.13
N VAL A 413 3.45 -13.85 51.48
CA VAL A 413 3.89 -12.55 52.02
C VAL A 413 4.50 -12.71 53.40
N ARG A 414 3.96 -13.58 54.27
CA ARG A 414 4.55 -13.92 55.58
C ARG A 414 5.94 -14.55 55.47
N GLN A 415 6.20 -15.28 54.38
CA GLN A 415 7.54 -15.79 54.05
C GLN A 415 8.48 -14.71 53.46
N GLY A 416 8.00 -13.47 53.32
CA GLY A 416 8.75 -12.32 52.82
C GLY A 416 8.77 -12.18 51.30
N HIS A 417 7.99 -12.99 50.58
CA HIS A 417 7.96 -13.01 49.12
C HIS A 417 7.07 -11.92 48.52
N GLN A 418 7.36 -11.54 47.27
CA GLN A 418 6.48 -10.67 46.47
C GLN A 418 5.59 -11.51 45.57
N VAL A 419 4.33 -11.12 45.46
CA VAL A 419 3.29 -11.90 44.78
C VAL A 419 2.62 -11.06 43.69
N MET A 420 2.42 -11.64 42.51
CA MET A 420 1.57 -11.07 41.47
C MET A 420 0.25 -11.82 41.40
N VAL A 421 -0.87 -11.11 41.45
CA VAL A 421 -2.21 -11.67 41.34
C VAL A 421 -2.81 -11.26 40.00
N PHE A 422 -2.95 -12.21 39.08
CA PHE A 422 -3.51 -12.03 37.76
C PHE A 422 -5.02 -12.21 37.76
N VAL A 423 -5.73 -11.22 37.23
CA VAL A 423 -7.19 -11.19 37.08
C VAL A 423 -7.59 -10.83 35.65
N HIS A 424 -8.84 -11.10 35.29
CA HIS A 424 -9.30 -11.03 33.89
C HIS A 424 -9.94 -9.70 33.49
N ALA A 425 -10.21 -8.83 34.46
CA ALA A 425 -10.81 -7.52 34.20
C ALA A 425 -10.04 -6.39 34.89
N ARG A 426 -10.05 -5.21 34.26
CA ARG A 426 -9.37 -4.01 34.77
C ARG A 426 -9.93 -3.61 36.13
N LYS A 427 -11.26 -3.51 36.23
CA LYS A 427 -11.95 -3.22 37.49
C LYS A 427 -11.69 -4.28 38.55
N GLU A 428 -11.53 -5.52 38.12
CA GLU A 428 -11.16 -6.61 39.02
C GLU A 428 -9.76 -6.46 39.61
N THR A 429 -8.80 -5.80 38.93
CA THR A 429 -7.48 -5.53 39.54
C THR A 429 -7.62 -4.67 40.79
N VAL A 430 -8.48 -3.65 40.71
CA VAL A 430 -8.79 -2.74 41.80
C VAL A 430 -9.56 -3.47 42.89
N ASN A 431 -10.64 -4.17 42.52
CA ASN A 431 -11.46 -4.92 43.47
C ASN A 431 -10.63 -5.98 44.22
N ALA A 432 -9.81 -6.75 43.52
CA ALA A 432 -8.97 -7.78 44.12
C ALA A 432 -7.90 -7.16 45.06
N ALA A 433 -7.29 -6.05 44.67
CA ALA A 433 -6.33 -5.35 45.55
C ALA A 433 -6.98 -4.85 46.84
N PHE A 434 -8.17 -4.23 46.75
CA PHE A 434 -8.91 -3.81 47.94
C PHE A 434 -9.39 -4.99 48.77
N ALA A 435 -9.91 -6.05 48.14
CA ALA A 435 -10.36 -7.25 48.85
C ALA A 435 -9.21 -7.92 49.63
N LEU A 436 -8.02 -8.04 49.04
CA LEU A 436 -6.84 -8.57 49.72
C LEU A 436 -6.39 -7.66 50.87
N LYS A 437 -6.40 -6.34 50.67
CA LYS A 437 -6.07 -5.35 51.70
C LYS A 437 -7.06 -5.40 52.87
N ASP A 438 -8.35 -5.48 52.59
CA ASP A 438 -9.41 -5.52 53.60
C ASP A 438 -9.41 -6.87 54.35
N ALA A 439 -9.13 -7.98 53.66
CA ALA A 439 -8.95 -9.29 54.29
C ALA A 439 -7.71 -9.32 55.21
N ALA A 440 -6.59 -8.75 54.78
CA ALA A 440 -5.39 -8.60 55.60
C ALA A 440 -5.65 -7.70 56.83
N ALA A 441 -6.46 -6.65 56.69
CA ALA A 441 -6.88 -5.82 57.81
C ALA A 441 -7.76 -6.61 58.80
N ALA A 442 -8.69 -7.42 58.30
CA ALA A 442 -9.59 -8.22 59.11
C ALA A 442 -8.86 -9.33 59.91
N GLU A 443 -7.80 -9.92 59.35
CA GLU A 443 -6.93 -10.86 60.07
C GLU A 443 -5.89 -10.19 60.99
N GLY A 444 -5.74 -8.86 60.93
CA GLY A 444 -4.71 -8.15 61.67
C GLY A 444 -3.28 -8.37 61.14
N SER A 445 -3.14 -8.85 59.90
CA SER A 445 -1.85 -9.15 59.24
C SER A 445 -1.35 -8.03 58.31
N LEU A 446 -1.99 -6.86 58.33
CA LEU A 446 -1.67 -5.74 57.43
C LEU A 446 -0.20 -5.27 57.51
N LEU A 447 0.44 -5.41 58.67
CA LEU A 447 1.85 -5.03 58.88
C LEU A 447 2.82 -5.89 58.05
N ASP A 448 2.46 -7.15 57.76
CA ASP A 448 3.30 -8.06 56.96
C ASP A 448 3.48 -7.57 55.52
N TYR A 449 2.56 -6.71 55.05
CA TYR A 449 2.56 -6.13 53.71
C TYR A 449 3.32 -4.81 53.64
N SER A 450 3.67 -4.21 54.78
CA SER A 450 4.33 -2.90 54.85
C SER A 450 5.67 -2.90 54.11
N CYS A 451 5.94 -1.78 53.44
CA CYS A 451 7.18 -1.52 52.71
C CYS A 451 7.89 -0.24 53.18
N GLU A 452 7.50 0.30 54.34
CA GLU A 452 8.06 1.56 54.89
C GLU A 452 9.56 1.46 55.18
N ASP A 453 10.07 0.25 55.42
CA ASP A 453 11.49 -0.02 55.62
C ASP A 453 12.36 0.22 54.36
N ASN A 454 11.74 0.41 53.19
CA ASN A 454 12.47 0.69 51.96
C ASN A 454 13.11 2.10 52.00
N PRO A 455 14.43 2.26 51.77
CA PRO A 455 15.12 3.55 51.86
C PRO A 455 14.54 4.66 50.95
N GLN A 456 13.89 4.28 49.84
CA GLN A 456 13.30 5.21 48.88
C GLN A 456 11.79 5.38 49.04
N TRP A 457 11.17 4.78 50.07
CA TRP A 457 9.71 4.78 50.23
C TRP A 457 9.10 6.18 50.27
N ASN A 458 9.70 7.13 50.99
CA ASN A 458 9.23 8.52 51.05
C ASN A 458 9.25 9.24 49.69
N PHE A 459 10.28 8.98 48.86
CA PHE A 459 10.35 9.51 47.51
C PHE A 459 9.22 8.94 46.65
N TYR A 460 8.97 7.64 46.77
CA TYR A 460 7.90 6.97 46.05
C TYR A 460 6.50 7.38 46.46
N ARG A 461 6.26 7.60 47.76
CA ARG A 461 5.02 8.17 48.29
C ARG A 461 4.72 9.53 47.66
N LYS A 462 5.74 10.38 47.51
CA LYS A 462 5.61 11.68 46.83
C LYS A 462 5.28 11.53 45.35
N SER A 463 5.99 10.67 44.62
CA SER A 463 5.72 10.40 43.19
C SER A 463 4.30 9.86 42.96
N ILE A 464 3.79 9.01 43.84
CA ILE A 464 2.40 8.53 43.78
C ILE A 464 1.40 9.65 44.08
N GLY A 465 1.74 10.58 44.99
CA GLY A 465 0.94 11.77 45.26
C GLY A 465 0.65 12.63 44.02
N GLU A 466 1.57 12.65 43.05
CA GLU A 466 1.45 13.38 41.77
C GLU A 466 0.59 12.64 40.72
N SER A 467 0.33 11.34 40.89
CA SER A 467 -0.49 10.56 39.95
C SER A 467 -1.95 11.05 39.92
N ARG A 468 -2.64 10.84 38.81
CA ARG A 468 -4.09 11.12 38.69
C ARG A 468 -4.96 9.93 39.14
N ASN A 469 -4.37 8.75 39.29
CA ASN A 469 -5.08 7.54 39.70
C ASN A 469 -5.32 7.55 41.22
N LYS A 470 -6.58 7.53 41.65
CA LYS A 470 -6.94 7.62 43.08
C LYS A 470 -6.69 6.30 43.80
N GLU A 471 -6.95 5.20 43.12
CA GLU A 471 -6.82 3.83 43.61
C GLU A 471 -5.37 3.51 43.97
N MET A 472 -4.41 3.93 43.13
CA MET A 472 -2.97 3.81 43.42
C MET A 472 -2.56 4.52 44.71
N LYS A 473 -3.10 5.72 44.96
CA LYS A 473 -2.81 6.48 46.18
C LYS A 473 -3.36 5.79 47.43
N GLN A 474 -4.53 5.16 47.30
CA GLN A 474 -5.19 4.46 48.39
C GLN A 474 -4.56 3.11 48.74
N LEU A 475 -3.88 2.46 47.78
CA LEU A 475 -3.31 1.12 47.95
C LEU A 475 -1.83 1.12 48.36
N PHE A 476 -1.05 2.11 47.89
CA PHE A 476 0.41 2.11 48.04
C PHE A 476 0.89 2.05 49.50
N ASP A 477 0.26 2.82 50.38
CA ASP A 477 0.62 2.90 51.80
C ASP A 477 0.49 1.55 52.52
N TYR A 478 -0.31 0.63 51.96
CA TYR A 478 -0.53 -0.71 52.51
C TYR A 478 0.28 -1.79 51.78
N GLY A 479 1.19 -1.42 50.88
CA GLY A 479 2.04 -2.37 50.15
C GLY A 479 1.36 -3.09 48.98
N PHE A 480 0.21 -2.57 48.51
CA PHE A 480 -0.54 -3.09 47.36
C PHE A 480 -0.42 -2.16 46.14
N GLY A 481 -0.43 -2.75 44.94
CA GLY A 481 -0.43 -2.03 43.67
C GLY A 481 -1.39 -2.64 42.65
N ILE A 482 -1.75 -1.86 41.63
CA ILE A 482 -2.56 -2.30 40.50
C ILE A 482 -1.84 -2.06 39.18
N HIS A 483 -2.02 -2.95 38.20
CA HIS A 483 -1.49 -2.78 36.85
C HIS A 483 -2.42 -3.33 35.76
N HIS A 484 -2.89 -2.47 34.88
CA HIS A 484 -3.65 -2.90 33.70
C HIS A 484 -3.48 -1.94 32.52
N ALA A 485 -3.78 -2.42 31.30
CA ALA A 485 -3.62 -1.64 30.07
C ALA A 485 -4.47 -0.35 30.00
N GLY A 486 -5.49 -0.23 30.86
CA GLY A 486 -6.32 0.99 30.98
C GLY A 486 -5.65 2.11 31.77
N MET A 487 -4.55 1.87 32.48
CA MET A 487 -3.81 2.90 33.21
C MET A 487 -2.91 3.71 32.26
N LEU A 488 -2.68 4.98 32.61
CA LEU A 488 -1.73 5.83 31.91
C LEU A 488 -0.34 5.17 31.87
N ARG A 489 0.39 5.36 30.76
CA ARG A 489 1.74 4.78 30.60
C ARG A 489 2.70 5.25 31.70
N SER A 490 2.60 6.50 32.14
CA SER A 490 3.37 7.04 33.25
C SER A 490 3.14 6.28 34.56
N ASP A 491 1.88 5.98 34.87
CA ASP A 491 1.48 5.27 36.09
C ASP A 491 1.90 3.80 36.05
N ARG A 492 1.78 3.13 34.89
CA ARG A 492 2.26 1.76 34.69
C ARG A 492 3.77 1.65 34.93
N ASN A 493 4.55 2.53 34.29
CA ASN A 493 6.00 2.57 34.46
C ASN A 493 6.40 2.85 35.93
N LEU A 494 5.63 3.67 36.64
CA LEU A 494 5.85 3.94 38.07
C LEU A 494 5.61 2.68 38.91
N ILE A 495 4.45 2.03 38.78
CA ILE A 495 4.14 0.79 39.54
C ILE A 495 5.13 -0.33 39.25
N GLU A 496 5.53 -0.51 37.99
CA GLU A 496 6.54 -1.50 37.60
C GLU A 496 7.88 -1.26 38.32
N ARG A 497 8.29 0.01 38.43
CA ARG A 497 9.49 0.40 39.18
C ARG A 497 9.34 0.11 40.67
N LEU A 498 8.21 0.49 41.26
CA LEU A 498 7.91 0.28 42.68
C LEU A 498 7.96 -1.20 43.05
N PHE A 499 7.33 -2.05 42.24
CA PHE A 499 7.36 -3.50 42.47
C PHE A 499 8.77 -4.06 42.31
N LYS A 500 9.51 -3.65 41.28
CA LYS A 500 10.89 -4.09 41.03
C LYS A 500 11.84 -3.75 42.18
N GLU A 501 11.66 -2.57 42.77
CA GLU A 501 12.48 -2.07 43.88
C GLU A 501 11.96 -2.50 45.26
N ARG A 502 10.97 -3.41 45.30
CA ARG A 502 10.36 -3.94 46.53
C ARG A 502 9.72 -2.86 47.42
N ALA A 503 9.19 -1.80 46.81
CA ALA A 503 8.37 -0.80 47.50
C ALA A 503 6.88 -1.19 47.59
N ILE A 504 6.50 -2.32 46.96
CA ILE A 504 5.16 -2.93 46.99
C ILE A 504 5.35 -4.46 47.09
N LYS A 505 4.56 -5.16 47.91
CA LYS A 505 4.61 -6.62 48.07
C LYS A 505 3.68 -7.36 47.12
N VAL A 506 2.46 -6.84 46.95
CA VAL A 506 1.41 -7.49 46.16
C VAL A 506 1.00 -6.62 44.99
N LEU A 507 1.05 -7.17 43.79
CA LEU A 507 0.64 -6.48 42.56
C LEU A 507 -0.52 -7.22 41.89
N CYS A 508 -1.70 -6.60 41.91
CA CYS A 508 -2.87 -7.10 41.19
C CYS A 508 -2.84 -6.60 39.74
N CYS A 509 -2.84 -7.50 38.77
CA CYS A 509 -2.63 -7.14 37.38
C CYS A 509 -3.45 -7.94 36.38
N THR A 510 -3.60 -7.44 35.15
CA THR A 510 -4.18 -8.21 34.04
C THR A 510 -3.12 -9.00 33.29
N ALA A 511 -3.51 -10.07 32.58
CA ALA A 511 -2.61 -10.92 31.78
C ALA A 511 -1.70 -10.13 30.81
N THR A 512 -2.09 -8.92 30.39
CA THR A 512 -1.26 -8.00 29.59
C THR A 512 0.11 -7.70 30.19
N LEU A 513 0.27 -7.75 31.52
CA LEU A 513 1.58 -7.57 32.17
C LEU A 513 2.53 -8.72 31.83
N ALA A 514 2.02 -9.95 31.79
CA ALA A 514 2.80 -11.16 31.52
C ALA A 514 3.44 -11.13 30.13
N TRP A 515 2.80 -10.50 29.16
CA TRP A 515 3.33 -10.29 27.81
C TRP A 515 4.16 -9.02 27.65
N GLY A 516 3.90 -7.99 28.46
CA GLY A 516 4.33 -6.63 28.19
C GLY A 516 5.69 -6.24 28.77
N VAL A 517 6.06 -6.77 29.94
CA VAL A 517 7.21 -6.24 30.70
C VAL A 517 7.94 -7.36 31.42
N ASN A 518 9.28 -7.33 31.42
CA ASN A 518 10.10 -8.24 32.21
C ASN A 518 10.14 -7.89 33.70
N LEU A 519 9.01 -8.13 34.38
CA LEU A 519 8.85 -7.94 35.82
C LEU A 519 8.60 -9.31 36.48
N PRO A 520 9.64 -9.98 37.00
CA PRO A 520 9.48 -11.26 37.68
C PRO A 520 9.06 -11.06 39.16
N ALA A 521 8.29 -12.01 39.68
CA ALA A 521 7.91 -12.13 41.09
C ALA A 521 8.34 -13.49 41.63
N HIS A 522 8.30 -13.68 42.95
CA HIS A 522 8.57 -15.01 43.50
C HIS A 522 7.47 -15.99 43.10
N ALA A 523 6.24 -15.57 43.37
CA ALA A 523 5.04 -16.32 43.11
C ALA A 523 4.06 -15.52 42.26
N VAL A 524 3.31 -16.24 41.43
CA VAL A 524 2.22 -15.69 40.63
C VAL A 524 0.94 -16.48 40.88
N ILE A 525 -0.19 -15.80 40.95
CA ILE A 525 -1.50 -16.41 41.21
C ILE A 525 -2.48 -15.95 40.14
N ILE A 526 -3.08 -16.88 39.41
CA ILE A 526 -4.16 -16.61 38.46
C ILE A 526 -5.49 -16.79 39.20
N LYS A 527 -6.18 -15.68 39.49
CA LYS A 527 -7.46 -15.65 40.20
C LYS A 527 -8.62 -15.79 39.21
N GLY A 528 -9.21 -16.98 39.15
CA GLY A 528 -10.26 -17.35 38.19
C GLY A 528 -9.67 -17.68 36.82
N THR A 529 -10.45 -18.25 35.92
CA THR A 529 -9.98 -18.61 34.57
C THR A 529 -11.03 -18.36 33.49
N GLU A 530 -11.99 -17.49 33.77
CA GLU A 530 -13.07 -17.13 32.85
C GLU A 530 -12.89 -15.67 32.42
N VAL A 531 -12.82 -15.47 31.10
CA VAL A 531 -12.64 -14.18 30.46
C VAL A 531 -13.89 -13.90 29.64
N TYR A 532 -14.44 -12.69 29.72
CA TYR A 532 -15.55 -12.32 28.86
C TYR A 532 -15.04 -11.98 27.45
N ASP A 533 -15.45 -12.76 26.44
CA ASP A 533 -15.17 -12.48 25.04
C ASP A 533 -16.33 -11.65 24.46
N SER A 534 -16.11 -10.34 24.32
CA SER A 534 -17.10 -9.41 23.78
C SER A 534 -17.46 -9.69 22.32
N ALA A 535 -16.56 -10.31 21.53
CA ALA A 535 -16.85 -10.66 20.14
C ALA A 535 -17.78 -11.87 20.04
N LYS A 536 -17.66 -12.82 20.99
CA LYS A 536 -18.54 -14.00 21.08
C LYS A 536 -19.75 -13.80 22.00
N GLY A 537 -19.82 -12.68 22.72
CA GLY A 537 -20.90 -12.37 23.68
C GLY A 537 -21.01 -13.39 24.82
N LYS A 538 -19.91 -14.05 25.20
CA LYS A 538 -19.92 -15.10 26.23
C LYS A 538 -18.61 -15.16 27.00
N PHE A 539 -18.66 -15.74 28.20
CA PHE A 539 -17.45 -16.12 28.92
C PHE A 539 -16.75 -17.29 28.20
N VAL A 540 -15.46 -17.14 27.99
CA VAL A 540 -14.56 -18.14 27.43
C VAL A 540 -13.47 -18.44 28.45
N ASP A 541 -12.85 -19.59 28.27
CA ASP A 541 -11.72 -20.00 29.10
C ASP A 541 -10.47 -19.19 28.77
N LEU A 542 -9.67 -18.91 29.81
CA LEU A 542 -8.37 -18.29 29.68
C LEU A 542 -7.47 -19.16 28.80
N SER A 543 -6.72 -18.53 27.88
CA SER A 543 -5.84 -19.30 27.01
C SER A 543 -4.70 -19.94 27.80
N VAL A 544 -4.31 -21.15 27.40
CA VAL A 544 -3.17 -21.86 27.99
C VAL A 544 -1.87 -21.07 27.81
N LEU A 545 -1.74 -20.34 26.70
CA LEU A 545 -0.60 -19.47 26.43
C LEU A 545 -0.50 -18.34 27.45
N ASP A 546 -1.61 -17.69 27.81
CA ASP A 546 -1.65 -16.68 28.88
C ASP A 546 -1.20 -17.28 30.21
N VAL A 547 -1.68 -18.48 30.55
CA VAL A 547 -1.26 -19.20 31.77
C VAL A 547 0.25 -19.43 31.78
N LEU A 548 0.81 -19.97 30.69
CA LEU A 548 2.24 -20.24 30.57
C LEU A 548 3.08 -18.96 30.63
N GLN A 549 2.61 -17.86 30.06
CA GLN A 549 3.31 -16.57 30.13
C GLN A 549 3.28 -15.97 31.53
N VAL A 550 2.14 -16.07 32.24
CA VAL A 550 2.02 -15.69 33.65
C VAL A 550 2.97 -16.51 34.51
N PHE A 551 2.95 -17.84 34.36
CA PHE A 551 3.87 -18.75 35.06
C PHE A 551 5.33 -18.47 34.72
N GLY A 552 5.62 -17.96 33.52
CA GLY A 552 6.93 -17.47 33.12
C GLY A 552 7.47 -16.31 33.96
N ARG A 553 6.60 -15.61 34.73
CA ARG A 553 6.99 -14.51 35.63
C ARG A 553 7.35 -14.96 37.04
N ALA A 554 7.08 -16.22 37.40
CA ALA A 554 7.42 -16.78 38.71
C ALA A 554 8.90 -17.19 38.80
N GLY A 555 9.57 -16.80 39.87
CA GLY A 555 10.98 -17.05 40.15
C GLY A 555 11.90 -15.96 39.58
N ARG A 556 12.66 -15.28 40.45
CA ARG A 556 13.58 -14.19 40.08
C ARG A 556 15.03 -14.65 39.86
N PRO A 557 15.55 -14.63 38.61
CA PRO A 557 16.91 -15.10 38.31
C PRO A 557 17.97 -14.44 39.19
N GLY A 558 18.74 -15.26 39.92
CA GLY A 558 19.83 -14.80 40.78
C GLY A 558 19.41 -14.28 42.17
N LEU A 559 18.11 -14.21 42.47
CA LEU A 559 17.60 -13.83 43.80
C LEU A 559 16.95 -15.01 44.54
N GLU A 560 16.43 -16.00 43.82
CA GLU A 560 15.63 -17.09 44.36
C GLU A 560 16.06 -18.45 43.80
N THR A 561 15.80 -19.52 44.57
CA THR A 561 16.15 -20.91 44.23
C THR A 561 15.02 -21.67 43.53
N SER A 562 13.77 -21.25 43.75
CA SER A 562 12.55 -21.79 43.14
C SER A 562 11.54 -20.65 42.95
N GLY A 563 10.56 -20.86 42.08
CA GLY A 563 9.38 -20.00 41.96
C GLY A 563 8.11 -20.83 41.97
N GLU A 564 6.99 -20.19 42.26
CA GLU A 564 5.69 -20.85 42.43
C GLU A 564 4.61 -20.24 41.53
N GLY A 565 3.85 -21.07 40.83
CA GLY A 565 2.74 -20.65 39.97
C GLY A 565 1.44 -21.28 40.42
N TYR A 566 0.44 -20.46 40.75
CA TYR A 566 -0.87 -20.89 41.20
C TYR A 566 -1.93 -20.59 40.14
N ILE A 567 -2.80 -21.54 39.86
CA ILE A 567 -4.00 -21.33 39.04
C ILE A 567 -5.26 -21.72 39.83
N CYS A 568 -6.09 -20.73 40.11
CA CYS A 568 -7.37 -20.92 40.80
C CYS A 568 -8.50 -20.95 39.76
N THR A 569 -9.10 -22.12 39.58
CA THR A 569 -10.18 -22.37 38.59
C THR A 569 -11.36 -23.09 39.26
N SER A 570 -12.47 -23.29 38.55
CA SER A 570 -13.55 -24.13 39.07
C SER A 570 -13.11 -25.59 39.12
N GLU A 571 -13.62 -26.36 40.08
CA GLU A 571 -13.32 -27.80 40.18
C GLU A 571 -13.60 -28.56 38.87
N GLU A 572 -14.64 -28.17 38.14
CA GLU A 572 -15.00 -28.73 36.82
C GLU A 572 -13.92 -28.51 35.75
N LYS A 573 -13.24 -27.36 35.77
CA LYS A 573 -12.23 -26.97 34.77
C LYS A 573 -10.80 -27.33 35.18
N LEU A 574 -10.61 -27.79 36.42
CA LEU A 574 -9.30 -28.20 36.93
C LEU A 574 -8.59 -29.23 36.03
N PRO A 575 -9.26 -30.32 35.57
CA PRO A 575 -8.61 -31.29 34.69
C PRO A 575 -8.22 -30.70 33.34
N HIS A 576 -9.01 -29.77 32.81
CA HIS A 576 -8.71 -29.10 31.54
C HIS A 576 -7.42 -28.30 31.62
N TYR A 577 -7.24 -27.45 32.64
CA TYR A 577 -6.01 -26.67 32.79
C TYR A 577 -4.81 -27.52 33.20
N LEU A 578 -5.02 -28.54 34.05
CA LEU A 578 -3.96 -29.47 34.42
C LEU A 578 -3.46 -30.22 33.18
N ASP A 579 -4.36 -30.78 32.37
CA ASP A 579 -3.98 -31.42 31.11
C ASP A 579 -3.36 -30.36 30.20
N ALA A 580 -4.02 -29.26 29.85
CA ALA A 580 -3.53 -28.35 28.83
C ALA A 580 -2.20 -27.62 29.16
N VAL A 581 -1.87 -27.40 30.44
CA VAL A 581 -0.57 -26.84 30.86
C VAL A 581 0.53 -27.91 30.86
N THR A 582 0.18 -29.18 31.11
CA THR A 582 1.13 -30.30 31.13
C THR A 582 1.26 -31.00 29.77
N SER A 583 0.19 -31.01 28.98
CA SER A 583 0.03 -31.53 27.64
C SER A 583 0.31 -30.40 26.65
N GLN A 584 1.40 -30.54 25.89
CA GLN A 584 1.82 -29.50 24.97
C GLN A 584 0.83 -29.44 23.78
N THR A 585 -0.12 -28.51 23.83
CA THR A 585 -1.13 -28.33 22.76
C THR A 585 -0.46 -27.86 21.46
N PRO A 586 -0.66 -28.53 20.31
CA PRO A 586 -0.10 -28.14 19.01
C PRO A 586 -0.48 -26.71 18.58
N ILE A 587 0.47 -25.98 18.01
CA ILE A 587 0.20 -24.66 17.40
C ILE A 587 -0.38 -24.85 16.00
N GLU A 588 -1.56 -24.29 15.77
CA GLU A 588 -2.21 -24.30 14.46
C GLU A 588 -2.19 -22.90 13.83
N SER A 589 -2.21 -22.85 12.49
CA SER A 589 -2.30 -21.58 11.75
C SER A 589 -3.69 -20.95 11.88
N LYS A 590 -3.74 -19.61 12.00
CA LYS A 590 -4.94 -18.78 11.93
C LYS A 590 -5.04 -17.96 10.63
N PHE A 591 -4.27 -18.33 9.61
CA PHE A 591 -4.11 -17.51 8.39
C PHE A 591 -5.39 -17.37 7.56
N GLU A 592 -6.33 -18.32 7.63
CA GLU A 592 -7.57 -18.30 6.83
C GLU A 592 -8.37 -16.99 6.98
N SER A 593 -8.41 -16.42 8.19
CA SER A 593 -9.12 -15.16 8.46
C SER A 593 -8.45 -13.95 7.81
N GLY A 594 -7.11 -13.94 7.75
CA GLY A 594 -6.30 -12.86 7.18
C GLY A 594 -5.91 -13.04 5.71
N MET A 595 -6.16 -14.21 5.13
CA MET A 595 -5.65 -14.61 3.81
C MET A 595 -6.09 -13.65 2.69
N LYS A 596 -7.34 -13.17 2.70
CA LYS A 596 -7.86 -12.26 1.66
C LYS A 596 -7.15 -10.92 1.67
N ASP A 597 -6.96 -10.32 2.85
CA ASP A 597 -6.29 -9.03 3.00
C ASP A 597 -4.79 -9.14 2.72
N ALA A 598 -4.17 -10.27 3.09
CA ALA A 598 -2.78 -10.56 2.77
C ALA A 598 -2.59 -10.77 1.25
N LEU A 599 -3.47 -11.54 0.60
CA LEU A 599 -3.43 -11.73 -0.86
C LEU A 599 -3.61 -10.41 -1.61
N ASN A 600 -4.58 -9.58 -1.22
CA ASN A 600 -4.75 -8.24 -1.82
C ASN A 600 -3.48 -7.38 -1.67
N ALA A 601 -2.81 -7.45 -0.52
CA ALA A 601 -1.57 -6.70 -0.31
C ALA A 601 -0.44 -7.19 -1.23
N GLU A 602 -0.29 -8.50 -1.41
CA GLU A 602 0.72 -9.06 -2.31
C GLU A 602 0.41 -8.77 -3.80
N ILE A 603 -0.87 -8.74 -4.18
CA ILE A 603 -1.30 -8.31 -5.52
C ILE A 603 -1.00 -6.82 -5.73
N ALA A 604 -1.34 -5.97 -4.74
CA ALA A 604 -1.08 -4.52 -4.81
C ALA A 604 0.41 -4.16 -4.82
N LEU A 605 1.26 -4.99 -4.19
CA LEU A 605 2.72 -4.88 -4.24
C LEU A 605 3.30 -5.39 -5.57
N GLY A 606 2.50 -6.08 -6.39
CA GLY A 606 2.95 -6.71 -7.63
C GLY A 606 3.77 -7.99 -7.42
N THR A 607 3.88 -8.50 -6.19
CA THR A 607 4.55 -9.78 -5.95
C THR A 607 3.70 -10.93 -6.47
N VAL A 608 2.37 -10.88 -6.34
CA VAL A 608 1.44 -11.90 -6.88
C VAL A 608 0.67 -11.31 -8.07
N SER A 609 0.96 -11.76 -9.29
CA SER A 609 0.24 -11.33 -10.50
C SER A 609 -0.61 -12.43 -11.14
N SER A 610 -0.49 -13.67 -10.68
CA SER A 610 -1.24 -14.82 -11.20
C SER A 610 -1.64 -15.80 -10.10
N VAL A 611 -2.63 -16.65 -10.38
CA VAL A 611 -3.01 -17.75 -9.48
C VAL A 611 -1.82 -18.66 -9.18
N SER A 612 -0.96 -18.92 -10.16
CA SER A 612 0.28 -19.68 -10.00
C SER A 612 1.23 -19.05 -8.98
N ASP A 613 1.42 -17.73 -9.06
CA ASP A 613 2.21 -17.00 -8.07
C ASP A 613 1.55 -16.98 -6.69
N GLY A 614 0.22 -16.92 -6.64
CA GLY A 614 -0.55 -17.06 -5.41
C GLY A 614 -0.36 -18.43 -4.76
N VAL A 615 -0.32 -19.51 -5.54
CA VAL A 615 -0.04 -20.87 -5.06
C VAL A 615 1.39 -20.95 -4.51
N ARG A 616 2.37 -20.37 -5.21
CA ARG A 616 3.76 -20.30 -4.73
C ARG A 616 3.86 -19.52 -3.42
N TRP A 617 3.24 -18.34 -3.36
CA TRP A 617 3.17 -17.49 -2.16
C TRP A 617 2.59 -18.25 -0.95
N LEU A 618 1.46 -18.92 -1.15
CA LEU A 618 0.83 -19.73 -0.10
C LEU A 618 1.72 -20.90 0.34
N GLY A 619 2.72 -21.29 -0.45
CA GLY A 619 3.72 -22.30 -0.08
C GLY A 619 4.71 -21.85 1.00
N TYR A 620 4.89 -20.55 1.23
CA TYR A 620 5.78 -20.03 2.29
C TYR A 620 5.06 -19.79 3.62
N THR A 621 3.76 -20.07 3.71
CA THR A 621 2.97 -19.83 4.93
C THR A 621 3.03 -21.02 5.89
N TYR A 622 2.74 -20.76 7.17
CA TYR A 622 2.64 -21.82 8.16
C TYR A 622 1.37 -22.65 7.94
N LEU A 623 0.30 -22.04 7.42
CA LEU A 623 -0.91 -22.73 6.94
C LEU A 623 -0.57 -23.92 6.04
N PHE A 624 0.30 -23.73 5.03
CA PHE A 624 0.66 -24.82 4.12
C PHE A 624 1.38 -25.97 4.82
N VAL A 625 2.30 -25.68 5.74
CA VAL A 625 2.97 -26.70 6.56
C VAL A 625 1.93 -27.48 7.37
N ARG A 626 0.97 -26.78 7.99
CA ARG A 626 -0.05 -27.40 8.84
C ARG A 626 -1.11 -28.19 8.07
N MET A 627 -1.52 -27.75 6.87
CA MET A 627 -2.40 -28.53 5.99
C MET A 627 -1.81 -29.90 5.64
N LYS A 628 -0.48 -30.02 5.54
CA LYS A 628 0.20 -31.31 5.29
C LYS A 628 0.26 -32.20 6.53
N LYS A 629 0.40 -31.60 7.71
CA LYS A 629 0.65 -32.32 8.97
C LYS A 629 -0.63 -32.69 9.72
N ASN A 630 -1.64 -31.83 9.67
CA ASN A 630 -2.96 -32.03 10.27
C ASN A 630 -4.08 -31.69 9.27
N PRO A 631 -4.23 -32.47 8.17
CA PRO A 631 -5.16 -32.15 7.09
C PRO A 631 -6.63 -32.03 7.54
N PHE A 632 -7.06 -32.86 8.49
CA PHE A 632 -8.46 -32.87 8.95
C PHE A 632 -8.90 -31.54 9.56
N GLN A 633 -8.00 -30.86 10.29
CA GLN A 633 -8.26 -29.55 10.88
C GLN A 633 -8.58 -28.48 9.80
N TYR A 634 -8.05 -28.67 8.59
CA TYR A 634 -8.20 -27.77 7.45
C TYR A 634 -9.15 -28.32 6.38
N GLY A 635 -10.03 -29.26 6.75
CA GLY A 635 -11.04 -29.82 5.85
C GLY A 635 -10.49 -30.76 4.77
N LEU A 636 -9.29 -31.32 4.94
CA LEU A 636 -8.67 -32.24 3.99
C LEU A 636 -8.65 -33.67 4.52
N SER A 637 -8.80 -34.65 3.62
CA SER A 637 -8.58 -36.07 3.95
C SER A 637 -7.09 -36.42 3.93
N ARG A 638 -6.69 -37.44 4.71
CA ARG A 638 -5.31 -37.96 4.70
C ARG A 638 -4.91 -38.52 3.32
N GLU A 639 -5.87 -39.08 2.58
CA GLU A 639 -5.65 -39.63 1.24
C GLU A 639 -5.27 -38.53 0.24
N THR A 640 -5.91 -37.37 0.31
CA THR A 640 -5.59 -36.22 -0.55
C THR A 640 -4.14 -35.76 -0.37
N VAL A 641 -3.65 -35.71 0.87
CA VAL A 641 -2.25 -35.33 1.15
C VAL A 641 -1.28 -36.43 0.72
N ALA A 642 -1.62 -37.70 0.93
CA ALA A 642 -0.76 -38.83 0.55
C ALA A 642 -0.57 -38.89 -0.98
N ASN A 643 -1.64 -38.66 -1.74
CA ASN A 643 -1.61 -38.68 -3.21
C ASN A 643 -1.01 -37.40 -3.81
N ASN A 644 -1.16 -36.24 -3.14
CA ASN A 644 -0.59 -34.96 -3.57
C ASN A 644 0.03 -34.18 -2.40
N PRO A 645 1.28 -34.49 -2.00
CA PRO A 645 1.93 -33.87 -0.85
C PRO A 645 2.20 -32.36 -1.00
N VAL A 646 2.14 -31.84 -2.24
CA VAL A 646 2.40 -30.43 -2.57
C VAL A 646 1.10 -29.61 -2.55
N LEU A 647 -0.07 -30.27 -2.49
CA LEU A 647 -1.39 -29.64 -2.36
C LEU A 647 -1.64 -28.51 -3.36
N VAL A 648 -1.15 -28.66 -4.59
CA VAL A 648 -1.23 -27.60 -5.61
C VAL A 648 -2.67 -27.21 -5.88
N GLU A 649 -3.55 -28.20 -6.11
CA GLU A 649 -4.95 -27.93 -6.45
C GLU A 649 -5.72 -27.31 -5.28
N THR A 650 -5.53 -27.80 -4.05
CA THR A 650 -6.13 -27.20 -2.86
C THR A 650 -5.72 -25.74 -2.68
N ARG A 651 -4.42 -25.43 -2.86
CA ARG A 651 -3.92 -24.05 -2.80
C ARG A 651 -4.48 -23.19 -3.94
N ARG A 652 -4.58 -23.75 -5.16
CA ARG A 652 -5.16 -23.07 -6.32
C ARG A 652 -6.62 -22.69 -6.06
N GLN A 653 -7.41 -23.60 -5.49
CA GLN A 653 -8.80 -23.37 -5.12
C GLN A 653 -8.94 -22.30 -4.04
N ALA A 654 -8.12 -22.35 -2.98
CA ALA A 654 -8.11 -21.34 -1.93
C ALA A 654 -7.79 -19.93 -2.48
N ILE A 655 -6.79 -19.83 -3.37
CA ILE A 655 -6.42 -18.57 -4.03
C ILE A 655 -7.55 -18.07 -4.94
N LYS A 656 -8.16 -18.94 -5.76
CA LYS A 656 -9.29 -18.58 -6.61
C LYS A 656 -10.50 -18.10 -5.80
N GLN A 657 -10.84 -18.77 -4.70
CA GLN A 657 -11.94 -18.36 -3.82
C GLN A 657 -11.67 -16.99 -3.18
N ALA A 658 -10.44 -16.75 -2.70
CA ALA A 658 -10.05 -15.45 -2.16
C ALA A 658 -10.09 -14.36 -3.25
N ALA A 659 -9.55 -14.64 -4.44
CA ALA A 659 -9.55 -13.72 -5.57
C ALA A 659 -10.96 -13.37 -6.05
N ASN A 660 -11.87 -14.35 -6.15
CA ASN A 660 -13.28 -14.11 -6.50
C ASN A 660 -13.96 -13.16 -5.50
N GLN A 661 -13.70 -13.30 -4.21
CA GLN A 661 -14.25 -12.39 -3.20
C GLN A 661 -13.67 -10.98 -3.35
N LEU A 662 -12.36 -10.85 -3.59
CA LEU A 662 -11.71 -9.55 -3.81
C LEU A 662 -12.21 -8.88 -5.10
N ALA A 663 -12.45 -9.65 -6.17
CA ALA A 663 -13.02 -9.17 -7.41
C ALA A 663 -14.48 -8.70 -7.24
N LYS A 664 -15.30 -9.44 -6.46
CA LYS A 664 -16.66 -9.02 -6.07
C LYS A 664 -16.66 -7.66 -5.37
N LEU A 665 -15.66 -7.40 -4.52
CA LEU A 665 -15.47 -6.12 -3.82
C LEU A 665 -14.76 -5.05 -4.67
N LYS A 666 -14.53 -5.31 -5.97
CA LYS A 666 -13.85 -4.41 -6.90
C LYS A 666 -12.44 -3.98 -6.43
N MET A 667 -11.77 -4.83 -5.65
CA MET A 667 -10.40 -4.58 -5.18
C MET A 667 -9.36 -5.01 -6.22
N ILE A 668 -9.69 -6.03 -7.02
CA ILE A 668 -8.88 -6.54 -8.12
C ILE A 668 -9.76 -6.76 -9.37
N ASP A 669 -9.14 -6.81 -10.54
CA ASP A 669 -9.67 -7.52 -11.70
C ASP A 669 -9.07 -8.92 -11.71
N PHE A 670 -9.93 -9.94 -11.82
CA PHE A 670 -9.52 -11.33 -11.91
C PHE A 670 -10.00 -11.91 -13.24
N ASP A 671 -9.05 -12.21 -14.12
CA ASP A 671 -9.32 -12.95 -15.34
C ASP A 671 -9.30 -14.46 -15.01
N ALA A 672 -10.48 -15.08 -15.05
CA ALA A 672 -10.64 -16.49 -14.69
C ALA A 672 -10.07 -17.44 -15.76
N ASP A 673 -9.99 -17.00 -17.02
CA ASP A 673 -9.51 -17.80 -18.15
C ASP A 673 -7.98 -17.76 -18.22
N ALA A 674 -7.40 -16.56 -18.10
CA ALA A 674 -5.95 -16.37 -18.06
C ALA A 674 -5.33 -16.66 -16.66
N GLU A 675 -6.16 -16.72 -15.62
CA GLU A 675 -5.75 -16.85 -14.22
C GLU A 675 -4.77 -15.77 -13.73
N THR A 676 -4.97 -14.55 -14.23
CA THR A 676 -4.16 -13.36 -13.91
C THR A 676 -4.92 -12.36 -13.06
N PHE A 677 -4.18 -11.62 -12.23
CA PHE A 677 -4.71 -10.57 -11.36
C PHE A 677 -4.19 -9.21 -11.78
N THR A 678 -5.07 -8.20 -11.79
CA THR A 678 -4.69 -6.79 -11.91
C THR A 678 -5.22 -6.03 -10.70
N THR A 679 -4.36 -5.26 -10.03
CA THR A 679 -4.78 -4.45 -8.88
C THR A 679 -5.66 -3.28 -9.34
N LYS A 680 -6.72 -2.97 -8.59
CA LYS A 680 -7.47 -1.71 -8.73
C LYS A 680 -7.03 -0.69 -7.68
N ASP A 681 -7.39 0.57 -7.88
CA ASP A 681 -7.14 1.66 -6.94
C ASP A 681 -7.65 1.33 -5.53
N ILE A 682 -8.84 0.72 -5.42
CA ILE A 682 -9.43 0.33 -4.12
C ILE A 682 -8.56 -0.73 -3.42
N GLY A 683 -8.08 -1.74 -4.15
CA GLY A 683 -7.18 -2.76 -3.62
C GLY A 683 -5.85 -2.18 -3.16
N GLN A 684 -5.29 -1.25 -3.94
CA GLN A 684 -4.04 -0.56 -3.63
C GLN A 684 -4.17 0.35 -2.40
N ILE A 685 -5.26 1.12 -2.31
CA ILE A 685 -5.58 1.96 -1.14
C ILE A 685 -5.78 1.08 0.09
N ALA A 686 -6.54 -0.01 0.00
CA ALA A 686 -6.77 -0.91 1.11
C ALA A 686 -5.45 -1.53 1.62
N ALA A 687 -4.57 -1.95 0.72
CA ALA A 687 -3.25 -2.47 1.07
C ALA A 687 -2.36 -1.40 1.75
N LYS A 688 -2.25 -0.22 1.14
CA LYS A 688 -1.45 0.92 1.62
C LYS A 688 -1.88 1.41 3.00
N TYR A 689 -3.19 1.45 3.23
CA TYR A 689 -3.75 1.91 4.49
C TYR A 689 -4.10 0.78 5.45
N TYR A 690 -3.84 -0.50 5.16
CA TYR A 690 -4.16 -1.64 6.04
C TYR A 690 -5.66 -1.77 6.38
N VAL A 691 -6.52 -1.48 5.40
CA VAL A 691 -7.98 -1.58 5.53
C VAL A 691 -8.41 -3.01 5.21
N ARG A 692 -9.26 -3.60 6.06
CA ARG A 692 -9.81 -4.95 5.84
C ARG A 692 -10.84 -4.92 4.70
N HIS A 693 -10.90 -6.00 3.92
CA HIS A 693 -11.91 -6.19 2.87
C HIS A 693 -13.36 -6.05 3.39
N GLN A 694 -13.63 -6.44 4.64
CA GLN A 694 -14.94 -6.25 5.29
C GLN A 694 -15.32 -4.77 5.43
N SER A 695 -14.35 -3.88 5.68
CA SER A 695 -14.62 -2.43 5.69
C SER A 695 -14.96 -1.93 4.29
N ILE A 696 -14.29 -2.44 3.25
CA ILE A 696 -14.62 -2.10 1.85
C ILE A 696 -16.04 -2.54 1.49
N GLU A 697 -16.49 -3.71 1.97
CA GLU A 697 -17.86 -4.19 1.79
C GLU A 697 -18.89 -3.23 2.40
N ILE A 698 -18.62 -2.70 3.60
CA ILE A 698 -19.45 -1.66 4.21
C ILE A 698 -19.43 -0.39 3.36
N TRP A 699 -18.26 0.03 2.88
CA TRP A 699 -18.12 1.27 2.10
C TRP A 699 -18.86 1.22 0.76
N ASP A 700 -18.93 0.06 0.09
CA ASP A 700 -19.68 -0.08 -1.17
C ASP A 700 -21.18 0.24 -0.98
N THR A 701 -21.71 0.09 0.25
CA THR A 701 -23.11 0.40 0.58
C THR A 701 -23.34 1.84 1.08
N VAL A 702 -22.37 2.44 1.78
CA VAL A 702 -22.56 3.73 2.47
C VAL A 702 -21.90 4.91 1.74
N PHE A 703 -20.84 4.67 0.96
CA PHE A 703 -20.01 5.74 0.40
C PHE A 703 -20.60 6.35 -0.87
N LYS A 704 -20.98 7.63 -0.81
CA LYS A 704 -21.69 8.39 -1.86
C LYS A 704 -20.97 9.71 -2.22
N THR A 705 -21.43 10.39 -3.27
CA THR A 705 -20.86 11.64 -3.81
C THR A 705 -21.08 12.87 -2.93
N GLY A 706 -22.17 12.90 -2.15
CA GLY A 706 -22.52 13.97 -1.22
C GLY A 706 -22.54 13.44 0.22
N MET A 707 -21.37 13.44 0.86
CA MET A 707 -21.19 13.01 2.25
C MET A 707 -21.08 14.24 3.16
N SER A 708 -21.81 14.24 4.27
CA SER A 708 -21.60 15.18 5.37
C SER A 708 -20.54 14.68 6.37
N GLU A 709 -20.08 15.54 7.28
CA GLU A 709 -19.21 15.15 8.40
C GLU A 709 -19.85 14.04 9.25
N ALA A 710 -21.16 14.12 9.49
CA ALA A 710 -21.92 13.09 10.21
C ALA A 710 -21.96 11.75 9.45
N ASP A 711 -22.14 11.78 8.12
CA ASP A 711 -22.07 10.56 7.29
C ASP A 711 -20.68 9.91 7.35
N VAL A 712 -19.61 10.73 7.33
CA VAL A 712 -18.22 10.25 7.47
C VAL A 712 -18.01 9.61 8.83
N LEU A 713 -18.45 10.26 9.92
CA LEU A 713 -18.36 9.72 11.28
C LEU A 713 -19.11 8.40 11.43
N ARG A 714 -20.31 8.29 10.83
CA ARG A 714 -21.08 7.04 10.78
C ARG A 714 -20.34 5.93 10.04
N MET A 715 -19.74 6.22 8.89
CA MET A 715 -19.01 5.20 8.14
C MET A 715 -17.77 4.70 8.92
N LEU A 716 -17.07 5.61 9.59
CA LEU A 716 -15.92 5.27 10.42
C LEU A 716 -16.29 4.41 11.63
N SER A 717 -17.42 4.72 12.25
CA SER A 717 -17.90 3.96 13.40
C SER A 717 -18.33 2.54 13.05
N MET A 718 -18.85 2.32 11.83
CA MET A 718 -19.12 0.97 11.32
C MET A 718 -17.84 0.19 10.98
N SER A 719 -16.72 0.88 10.73
CA SER A 719 -15.46 0.29 10.27
C SER A 719 -14.45 0.04 11.39
N THR A 720 -14.75 0.46 12.63
CA THR A 720 -13.81 0.40 13.76
C THR A 720 -14.44 -0.34 14.94
N GLU A 721 -13.74 -1.35 15.46
CA GLU A 721 -14.16 -2.07 16.65
C GLU A 721 -13.54 -1.44 17.90
N VAL A 722 -14.34 -1.24 18.94
CA VAL A 722 -13.92 -0.81 20.28
C VAL A 722 -14.54 -1.69 21.34
N ARG A 723 -13.93 -1.70 22.53
CA ARG A 723 -14.36 -2.50 23.68
C ARG A 723 -15.67 -1.98 24.27
N GLU A 724 -16.36 -2.81 25.05
CA GLU A 724 -17.47 -2.36 25.92
C GLU A 724 -16.94 -1.45 27.05
N SER A 725 -17.72 -0.43 27.45
CA SER A 725 -17.32 0.52 28.51
C SER A 725 -18.52 1.19 29.20
N GLU A 726 -18.22 2.11 30.12
CA GLU A 726 -19.20 2.78 30.98
C GLU A 726 -20.13 3.72 30.20
N VAL A 727 -21.41 3.33 30.12
CA VAL A 727 -22.48 4.03 29.38
C VAL A 727 -22.72 5.46 29.91
N LYS A 728 -22.59 5.68 31.23
CA LYS A 728 -22.94 6.96 31.87
C LYS A 728 -22.09 8.15 31.43
N GLU A 729 -20.78 7.97 31.27
CA GLU A 729 -19.90 9.04 30.78
C GLU A 729 -20.14 9.28 29.28
N LEU A 730 -20.44 8.23 28.52
CA LEU A 730 -20.78 8.34 27.10
C LEU A 730 -22.07 9.14 26.87
N GLU A 731 -23.09 8.98 27.71
CA GLU A 731 -24.33 9.79 27.66
C GLU A 731 -24.03 11.28 27.86
N HIS A 732 -23.17 11.63 28.82
CA HIS A 732 -22.76 13.01 29.05
C HIS A 732 -21.99 13.59 27.86
N LEU A 733 -21.04 12.82 27.31
CA LEU A 733 -20.27 13.24 26.13
C LEU A 733 -21.16 13.39 24.90
N MET A 734 -22.16 12.50 24.72
CA MET A 734 -23.09 12.55 23.60
C MET A 734 -23.91 13.85 23.57
N GLY A 735 -24.21 14.43 24.73
CA GLY A 735 -24.88 15.75 24.82
C GLY A 735 -24.01 16.95 24.44
N LEU A 736 -22.68 16.76 24.32
CA LEU A 736 -21.70 17.83 24.07
C LEU A 736 -21.11 17.79 22.65
N VAL A 737 -21.26 16.69 21.92
CA VAL A 737 -20.66 16.50 20.59
C VAL A 737 -21.52 17.17 19.50
N PRO A 738 -20.92 17.77 18.46
CA PRO A 738 -21.64 18.63 17.53
C PRO A 738 -22.40 17.88 16.41
N CYS A 739 -21.99 16.66 16.05
CA CYS A 739 -22.62 15.88 14.98
C CYS A 739 -23.51 14.76 15.53
N GLU A 740 -24.53 14.38 14.78
CA GLU A 740 -25.43 13.28 15.13
C GLU A 740 -24.70 11.95 15.35
N VAL A 741 -25.06 11.26 16.44
CA VAL A 741 -24.45 9.99 16.83
C VAL A 741 -25.32 8.82 16.38
N TYR A 742 -24.93 8.19 15.27
CA TYR A 742 -25.53 6.94 14.83
C TYR A 742 -25.23 5.80 15.82
N GLY A 743 -26.27 5.11 16.30
CA GLY A 743 -26.16 3.92 17.17
C GLY A 743 -26.24 4.17 18.68
N GLY A 744 -26.33 5.42 19.14
CA GLY A 744 -26.48 5.75 20.58
C GLY A 744 -25.31 5.31 21.46
N THR A 745 -25.50 5.28 22.78
CA THR A 745 -24.42 4.93 23.74
C THR A 745 -24.20 3.44 23.93
N ASP A 746 -25.18 2.63 23.55
CA ASP A 746 -25.21 1.19 23.85
C ASP A 746 -24.56 0.33 22.76
N THR A 747 -24.22 0.93 21.61
CA THR A 747 -23.54 0.22 20.53
C THR A 747 -22.07 0.60 20.43
N ASN A 748 -21.23 -0.36 20.01
CA ASN A 748 -19.81 -0.10 19.74
C ASN A 748 -19.63 1.01 18.70
N GLN A 749 -20.52 1.08 17.70
CA GLN A 749 -20.48 2.11 16.66
C GLN A 749 -20.73 3.50 17.26
N GLY A 750 -21.79 3.67 18.05
CA GLY A 750 -22.07 4.97 18.65
C GLY A 750 -21.00 5.39 19.66
N LYS A 751 -20.41 4.44 20.39
CA LYS A 751 -19.21 4.69 21.21
C LYS A 751 -18.04 5.23 20.38
N VAL A 752 -17.68 4.59 19.25
CA VAL A 752 -16.60 5.09 18.37
C VAL A 752 -16.90 6.52 17.92
N ASN A 753 -18.15 6.77 17.52
CA ASN A 753 -18.57 8.08 17.04
C ASN A 753 -18.41 9.14 18.15
N ILE A 754 -18.99 8.92 19.33
CA ILE A 754 -18.87 9.83 20.49
C ILE A 754 -17.40 10.09 20.84
N LEU A 755 -16.58 9.04 20.93
CA LEU A 755 -15.17 9.19 21.31
C LEU A 755 -14.33 9.92 20.27
N LEU A 756 -14.61 9.74 18.98
CA LEU A 756 -13.93 10.46 17.91
C LEU A 756 -14.32 11.93 17.92
N GLN A 757 -15.61 12.23 18.09
CA GLN A 757 -16.08 13.61 18.20
C GLN A 757 -15.54 14.29 19.46
N ALA A 758 -15.56 13.62 20.61
CA ALA A 758 -14.96 14.12 21.85
C ALA A 758 -13.45 14.38 21.72
N HIS A 759 -12.75 13.54 20.94
CA HIS A 759 -11.34 13.74 20.62
C HIS A 759 -11.10 15.01 19.79
N ILE A 760 -11.91 15.24 18.76
CA ILE A 760 -11.84 16.43 17.90
C ILE A 760 -12.17 17.68 18.72
N SER A 761 -13.23 17.64 19.53
CA SER A 761 -13.68 18.74 20.40
C SER A 761 -12.81 18.99 21.63
N ARG A 762 -11.77 18.18 21.90
CA ARG A 762 -10.91 18.26 23.09
C ARG A 762 -11.69 18.18 24.42
N LEU A 763 -12.78 17.40 24.46
CA LEU A 763 -13.57 17.23 25.67
C LEU A 763 -12.76 16.47 26.74
N PRO A 764 -12.86 16.87 28.02
CA PRO A 764 -12.21 16.16 29.12
C PRO A 764 -12.92 14.82 29.36
N ILE A 765 -12.20 13.72 29.15
CA ILE A 765 -12.64 12.36 29.49
C ILE A 765 -12.03 12.02 30.85
N GLN A 766 -12.86 11.58 31.80
CA GLN A 766 -12.48 11.20 33.16
C GLN A 766 -12.10 9.73 33.26
N ASP A 767 -12.85 8.83 32.63
CA ASP A 767 -12.55 7.40 32.66
C ASP A 767 -11.28 7.07 31.86
N PHE A 768 -10.33 6.42 32.51
CA PHE A 768 -9.05 6.08 31.90
C PHE A 768 -9.17 5.06 30.77
N ALA A 769 -10.17 4.16 30.80
CA ALA A 769 -10.41 3.23 29.71
C ALA A 769 -10.91 3.95 28.45
N LEU A 770 -11.81 4.92 28.60
CA LEU A 770 -12.29 5.79 27.51
C LEU A 770 -11.19 6.69 26.96
N ILE A 771 -10.27 7.21 27.79
CA ILE A 771 -9.09 7.95 27.31
C ILE A 771 -8.26 7.08 26.35
N SER A 772 -7.99 5.82 26.74
CA SER A 772 -7.24 4.89 25.90
C SER A 772 -7.99 4.53 24.62
N ASP A 773 -9.30 4.32 24.69
CA ASP A 773 -10.11 3.96 23.52
C ASP A 773 -10.26 5.16 22.57
N SER A 774 -10.40 6.39 23.08
CA SER A 774 -10.41 7.62 22.27
C SER A 774 -9.11 7.79 21.47
N ALA A 775 -7.96 7.51 22.08
CA ALA A 775 -6.68 7.54 21.36
C ALA A 775 -6.60 6.48 20.25
N TYR A 776 -7.11 5.26 20.51
CA TYR A 776 -7.17 4.19 19.52
C TYR A 776 -8.11 4.52 18.35
N VAL A 777 -9.29 5.07 18.66
CA VAL A 777 -10.28 5.50 17.68
C VAL A 777 -9.73 6.62 16.81
N ALA A 778 -9.09 7.64 17.39
CA ALA A 778 -8.50 8.73 16.61
C ALA A 778 -7.37 8.25 15.68
N GLN A 779 -6.52 7.33 16.16
CA GLN A 779 -5.44 6.77 15.35
C GLN A 779 -5.97 5.96 14.15
N ASN A 780 -6.97 5.10 14.37
CA ASN A 780 -7.58 4.33 13.27
C ASN A 780 -8.44 5.21 12.36
N GLY A 781 -9.18 6.14 12.93
CA GLY A 781 -9.99 7.12 12.21
C GLY A 781 -9.14 7.92 11.23
N GLY A 782 -8.01 8.48 11.66
CA GLY A 782 -7.12 9.24 10.76
C GLY A 782 -6.61 8.41 9.57
N ARG A 783 -6.26 7.13 9.79
CA ARG A 783 -5.84 6.21 8.72
C ARG A 783 -6.98 5.90 7.74
N ILE A 784 -8.18 5.63 8.25
CA ILE A 784 -9.34 5.26 7.43
C ILE A 784 -9.85 6.47 6.64
N ILE A 785 -9.94 7.67 7.24
CA ILE A 785 -10.36 8.88 6.52
C ILE A 785 -9.39 9.18 5.38
N ARG A 786 -8.08 8.99 5.56
CA ARG A 786 -7.09 9.15 4.48
C ARG A 786 -7.30 8.14 3.34
N ALA A 787 -7.66 6.90 3.67
CA ALA A 787 -8.01 5.90 2.66
C ALA A 787 -9.26 6.32 1.85
N LEU A 788 -10.31 6.75 2.55
CA LEU A 788 -11.54 7.26 1.93
C LEU A 788 -11.27 8.52 1.09
N LEU A 789 -10.38 9.40 1.54
CA LEU A 789 -9.98 10.62 0.82
C LEU A 789 -9.32 10.26 -0.51
N GLU A 790 -8.36 9.33 -0.51
CA GLU A 790 -7.73 8.87 -1.75
C GLU A 790 -8.75 8.21 -2.69
N MET A 791 -9.72 7.45 -2.15
CA MET A 791 -10.81 6.89 -2.96
C MET A 791 -11.70 7.98 -3.56
N ALA A 792 -12.06 9.02 -2.79
CA ALA A 792 -12.88 10.14 -3.27
C ALA A 792 -12.15 10.93 -4.37
N ILE A 793 -10.84 11.15 -4.21
CA ILE A 793 -9.99 11.81 -5.21
C ILE A 793 -9.94 10.97 -6.49
N GLY A 794 -9.68 9.67 -6.39
CA GLY A 794 -9.66 8.75 -7.54
C GLY A 794 -10.99 8.71 -8.29
N ARG A 795 -12.11 8.77 -7.55
CA ARG A 795 -13.48 8.84 -8.12
C ARG A 795 -13.89 10.23 -8.59
N LYS A 796 -13.05 11.25 -8.38
CA LYS A 796 -13.33 12.67 -8.71
C LYS A 796 -14.56 13.23 -7.98
N TRP A 797 -14.84 12.78 -6.77
CA TRP A 797 -15.97 13.24 -5.96
C TRP A 797 -15.58 14.48 -5.17
N ALA A 798 -15.67 15.66 -5.81
CA ALA A 798 -15.18 16.92 -5.24
C ALA A 798 -15.77 17.26 -3.87
N ASN A 799 -17.09 17.19 -3.72
CA ASN A 799 -17.77 17.51 -2.44
C ASN A 799 -17.27 16.61 -1.30
N THR A 800 -17.34 15.29 -1.50
CA THR A 800 -16.88 14.31 -0.52
C THR A 800 -15.38 14.40 -0.24
N THR A 801 -14.57 14.74 -1.25
CA THR A 801 -13.12 14.97 -1.08
C THR A 801 -12.85 16.14 -0.14
N VAL A 802 -13.58 17.25 -0.29
CA VAL A 802 -13.44 18.42 0.59
C VAL A 802 -13.80 18.06 2.04
N VAL A 803 -14.91 17.36 2.25
CA VAL A 803 -15.35 16.93 3.59
C VAL A 803 -14.36 15.97 4.22
N LEU A 804 -13.87 14.96 3.48
CA LEU A 804 -12.88 14.01 3.98
C LEU A 804 -11.52 14.67 4.27
N ALA A 805 -11.10 15.63 3.45
CA ALA A 805 -9.88 16.39 3.68
C ALA A 805 -10.01 17.27 4.94
N ALA A 806 -11.17 17.89 5.14
CA ALA A 806 -11.48 18.64 6.35
C ALA A 806 -11.51 17.73 7.58
N MET A 807 -12.15 16.56 7.49
CA MET A 807 -12.18 15.56 8.57
C MET A 807 -10.80 14.96 8.89
N CYS A 808 -9.93 14.75 7.89
CA CYS A 808 -8.54 14.36 8.13
C CYS A 808 -7.83 15.40 9.01
N LYS A 809 -7.92 16.68 8.62
CA LYS A 809 -7.36 17.78 9.40
C LYS A 809 -8.01 17.85 10.78
N ALA A 810 -9.30 17.57 10.89
CA ALA A 810 -10.01 17.67 12.14
C ALA A 810 -9.53 16.67 13.19
N VAL A 811 -9.33 15.42 12.78
CA VAL A 811 -8.78 14.36 13.64
C VAL A 811 -7.32 14.68 14.01
N GLU A 812 -6.50 15.13 13.06
CA GLU A 812 -5.07 15.39 13.29
C GLU A 812 -4.81 16.63 14.15
N LYS A 813 -5.58 17.70 13.95
CA LYS A 813 -5.43 18.99 14.65
C LYS A 813 -6.29 19.10 15.90
N ARG A 814 -7.19 18.12 16.13
CA ARG A 814 -8.21 18.16 17.20
C ARG A 814 -8.98 19.47 17.16
N MET A 815 -9.66 19.69 16.04
CA MET A 815 -10.29 20.96 15.70
C MET A 815 -11.32 20.74 14.60
N TRP A 816 -12.53 21.27 14.71
CA TRP A 816 -13.54 21.10 13.67
C TRP A 816 -13.25 21.96 12.43
N PRO A 817 -13.75 21.56 11.24
CA PRO A 817 -13.62 22.37 10.02
C PRO A 817 -14.25 23.77 10.14
N PHE A 818 -15.27 23.89 10.99
CA PHE A 818 -15.99 25.13 11.27
C PHE A 818 -15.45 25.88 12.50
N ASP A 819 -14.34 25.42 13.11
CA ASP A 819 -13.66 26.18 14.17
C ASP A 819 -12.78 27.29 13.57
N GLU A 820 -12.61 28.36 14.34
CA GLU A 820 -11.74 29.51 14.00
C GLU A 820 -10.30 29.08 13.63
N PRO A 821 -9.83 29.26 12.38
CA PRO A 821 -8.54 28.76 11.89
C PRO A 821 -7.32 29.13 12.74
N MET A 822 -7.36 30.28 13.43
CA MET A 822 -6.27 30.73 14.31
C MET A 822 -6.01 29.83 15.53
N ARG A 823 -6.96 28.97 15.92
CA ARG A 823 -6.77 27.98 17.00
C ARG A 823 -5.76 26.87 16.66
N GLN A 824 -5.24 26.82 15.42
CA GLN A 824 -4.10 25.99 15.05
C GLN A 824 -2.77 26.46 15.67
N PHE A 825 -2.68 27.73 16.09
CA PHE A 825 -1.50 28.32 16.71
C PHE A 825 -1.62 28.32 18.24
N PRO A 826 -0.50 28.37 18.99
CA PRO A 826 -0.51 28.41 20.45
C PRO A 826 -0.90 29.80 20.99
N LEU A 827 -2.11 30.25 20.64
CA LEU A 827 -2.72 31.48 21.12
C LEU A 827 -3.44 31.24 22.46
N LYS A 828 -3.58 32.28 23.27
CA LYS A 828 -4.34 32.19 24.54
C LYS A 828 -5.84 32.07 24.25
N ASP A 829 -6.57 31.35 25.10
CA ASP A 829 -8.02 31.15 24.92
C ASP A 829 -8.81 32.45 24.84
N ASN A 830 -8.38 33.51 25.53
CA ASN A 830 -9.04 34.82 25.46
C ASN A 830 -8.94 35.46 24.05
N ILE A 831 -7.84 35.22 23.32
CA ILE A 831 -7.68 35.70 21.93
C ILE A 831 -8.68 34.99 21.03
N ILE A 832 -8.77 33.66 21.16
CA ILE A 832 -9.70 32.84 20.38
C ILE A 832 -11.15 33.19 20.72
N TYR A 833 -11.47 33.37 22.01
CA TYR A 833 -12.78 33.84 22.46
C TYR A 833 -13.14 35.19 21.83
N GLY A 834 -12.19 36.12 21.78
CA GLY A 834 -12.38 37.43 21.15
C GLY A 834 -12.71 37.32 19.66
N LEU A 835 -12.00 36.45 18.93
CA LEU A 835 -12.25 36.19 17.52
C LEU A 835 -13.60 35.50 17.26
N THR A 836 -13.95 34.50 18.06
CA THR A 836 -15.15 33.67 17.82
C THR A 836 -16.45 34.37 18.26
N ASN A 837 -16.43 35.14 19.36
CA ASN A 837 -17.67 35.63 20.00
C ASN A 837 -17.93 37.13 19.83
N LEU A 838 -16.94 37.93 19.43
CA LEU A 838 -17.10 39.39 19.36
C LEU A 838 -17.37 39.92 17.95
N HIS A 839 -17.05 39.16 16.90
CA HIS A 839 -17.09 39.64 15.52
C HIS A 839 -17.49 38.56 14.49
N THR A 840 -17.85 39.00 13.28
CA THR A 840 -18.06 38.17 12.07
C THR A 840 -16.78 37.45 11.65
N GLU A 841 -16.91 36.29 10.99
CA GLU A 841 -15.80 35.46 10.52
C GLU A 841 -14.80 36.28 9.67
N TYR A 842 -13.57 36.43 10.17
CA TYR A 842 -12.46 37.04 9.44
C TYR A 842 -11.60 35.96 8.81
N HIS A 843 -11.26 36.11 7.53
CA HIS A 843 -10.29 35.21 6.92
C HIS A 843 -8.89 35.50 7.49
N PRO A 844 -8.02 34.50 7.72
CA PRO A 844 -6.66 34.72 8.21
C PRO A 844 -5.84 35.71 7.38
N LYS A 845 -6.16 35.84 6.09
CA LYS A 845 -5.54 36.81 5.17
C LYS A 845 -5.86 38.25 5.57
N ASP A 846 -7.10 38.52 5.96
CA ASP A 846 -7.55 39.85 6.36
C ASP A 846 -6.89 40.24 7.67
N LEU A 847 -6.82 39.31 8.63
CA LEU A 847 -6.09 39.49 9.89
C LEU A 847 -4.60 39.77 9.64
N ALA A 848 -3.99 39.13 8.65
CA ALA A 848 -2.57 39.35 8.31
C ALA A 848 -2.30 40.73 7.71
N SER A 849 -3.32 41.40 7.17
CA SER A 849 -3.25 42.74 6.58
C SER A 849 -3.42 43.89 7.59
N MET A 850 -3.98 43.59 8.77
CA MET A 850 -4.21 44.56 9.85
C MET A 850 -2.94 44.82 10.68
N THR A 851 -2.94 45.92 11.42
CA THR A 851 -1.91 46.26 12.41
C THR A 851 -2.15 45.57 13.76
N ALA A 852 -1.11 45.48 14.59
CA ALA A 852 -1.22 44.88 15.93
C ALA A 852 -2.20 45.66 16.84
N ALA A 853 -2.28 46.98 16.68
CA ALA A 853 -3.21 47.83 17.43
C ALA A 853 -4.66 47.56 17.01
N GLU A 854 -4.95 47.54 15.70
CA GLU A 854 -6.27 47.22 15.15
C GLU A 854 -6.74 45.83 15.57
N LEU A 855 -5.85 44.83 15.54
CA LEU A 855 -6.16 43.48 15.98
C LEU A 855 -6.38 43.38 17.49
N GLY A 856 -5.65 44.17 18.28
CA GLY A 856 -5.87 44.26 19.73
C GLY A 856 -7.25 44.83 20.04
N GLU A 857 -7.62 45.92 19.38
CA GLU A 857 -8.94 46.53 19.50
C GLU A 857 -10.05 45.57 19.02
N LEU A 858 -9.84 44.89 17.90
CA LEU A 858 -10.75 43.88 17.34
C LEU A 858 -11.08 42.79 18.37
N ILE A 859 -10.08 42.20 19.01
CA ILE A 859 -10.32 41.15 20.02
C ILE A 859 -10.66 41.71 21.41
N ARG A 860 -10.79 43.04 21.56
CA ARG A 860 -10.96 43.78 22.83
C ARG A 860 -9.88 43.44 23.87
N LEU A 861 -8.64 43.25 23.42
CA LEU A 861 -7.47 43.03 24.26
C LEU A 861 -6.39 44.08 23.97
N ASN A 862 -5.24 43.97 24.63
CA ASN A 862 -4.14 44.90 24.39
C ASN A 862 -3.41 44.61 23.07
N GLU A 863 -2.68 45.61 22.57
CA GLU A 863 -1.85 45.52 21.37
C GLU A 863 -0.85 44.35 21.43
N GLY A 864 -0.36 43.98 22.62
CA GLY A 864 0.52 42.83 22.78
C GLY A 864 -0.14 41.49 22.42
N GLN A 865 -1.43 41.31 22.72
CA GLN A 865 -2.20 40.15 22.26
C GLN A 865 -2.54 40.26 20.76
N GLY A 866 -2.81 41.48 20.26
CA GLY A 866 -2.97 41.75 18.83
C GLY A 866 -1.73 41.41 18.00
N LEU A 867 -0.53 41.68 18.52
CA LEU A 867 0.75 41.31 17.89
C LEU A 867 0.93 39.80 17.81
N ALA A 868 0.54 39.07 18.85
CA ALA A 868 0.58 37.60 18.85
C ALA A 868 -0.36 37.02 17.78
N LEU A 869 -1.55 37.60 17.63
CA LEU A 869 -2.51 37.24 16.58
C LEU A 869 -1.96 37.57 15.18
N LEU A 870 -1.39 38.77 14.98
CA LEU A 870 -0.79 39.18 13.71
C LEU A 870 0.33 38.22 13.27
N LYS A 871 1.18 37.82 14.21
CA LYS A 871 2.26 36.86 13.95
C LYS A 871 1.71 35.51 13.51
N ALA A 872 0.64 35.02 14.14
CA ALA A 872 -0.04 33.79 13.75
C ALA A 872 -0.66 33.90 12.36
N ALA A 873 -1.38 35.00 12.08
CA ALA A 873 -2.01 35.24 10.78
C ALA A 873 -0.99 35.29 9.63
N LYS A 874 0.16 35.95 9.82
CA LYS A 874 1.25 36.00 8.82
C LYS A 874 1.97 34.67 8.61
N GLN A 875 1.92 33.75 9.56
CA GLN A 875 2.49 32.41 9.43
C GLN A 875 1.53 31.43 8.74
N PHE A 876 0.26 31.81 8.56
CA PHE A 876 -0.72 30.97 7.88
C PHE A 876 -0.39 30.93 6.37
N PRO A 877 -0.38 29.74 5.73
CA PRO A 877 0.00 29.62 4.33
C PRO A 877 -1.11 30.11 3.38
N PHE A 878 -0.75 30.97 2.43
CA PHE A 878 -1.64 31.47 1.37
C PHE A 878 -1.04 31.19 -0.01
N PRO A 879 -1.38 30.07 -0.68
CA PRO A 879 -0.93 29.82 -2.04
C PRO A 879 -1.65 30.75 -3.03
N GLU A 880 -0.91 31.35 -3.95
CA GLU A 880 -1.44 32.11 -5.09
C GLU A 880 -1.37 31.21 -6.33
N LEU A 881 -2.51 31.08 -7.04
CA LEU A 881 -2.64 30.21 -8.22
C LEU A 881 -2.76 31.09 -9.46
N SER A 882 -1.94 30.81 -10.48
CA SER A 882 -2.04 31.39 -11.82
C SER A 882 -2.25 30.27 -12.85
N ALA A 883 -3.05 30.52 -13.89
CA ALA A 883 -3.35 29.56 -14.95
C ALA A 883 -3.15 30.18 -16.32
N SER A 884 -2.72 29.39 -17.32
CA SER A 884 -2.46 29.87 -18.68
C SER A 884 -3.07 28.94 -19.74
N LEU A 885 -3.91 29.48 -20.62
CA LEU A 885 -4.53 28.77 -21.74
C LEU A 885 -3.64 28.81 -23.00
N ARG A 886 -3.65 27.75 -23.80
CA ARG A 886 -2.92 27.63 -25.08
C ARG A 886 -3.86 27.09 -26.15
N ILE A 887 -3.83 27.66 -27.35
CA ILE A 887 -4.72 27.33 -28.48
C ILE A 887 -3.86 27.05 -29.71
N SER A 888 -4.19 25.99 -30.46
CA SER A 888 -3.55 25.62 -31.73
C SER A 888 -4.61 25.17 -32.74
N ARG A 889 -4.25 25.15 -34.03
CA ARG A 889 -5.00 24.39 -35.05
C ARG A 889 -4.79 22.88 -34.84
N SER A 890 -5.63 22.06 -35.47
CA SER A 890 -5.50 20.60 -35.47
C SER A 890 -4.10 20.16 -35.92
N LEU A 891 -3.40 19.45 -35.04
CA LEU A 891 -2.08 18.87 -35.29
C LEU A 891 -2.21 17.36 -35.47
N ASN A 892 -1.29 16.76 -36.23
CA ASN A 892 -1.22 15.31 -36.40
C ASN A 892 -0.77 14.59 -35.13
N ASP A 893 0.21 15.14 -34.43
CA ASP A 893 0.68 14.68 -33.14
C ASP A 893 0.95 15.89 -32.23
N PRO A 894 0.01 16.21 -31.32
CA PRO A 894 0.18 17.31 -30.37
C PRO A 894 1.02 16.93 -29.15
N THR A 895 1.47 15.66 -29.01
CA THR A 895 2.07 15.14 -27.77
C THR A 895 3.34 15.88 -27.39
N ASP A 896 4.24 16.09 -28.36
CA ASP A 896 5.49 16.82 -28.13
C ASP A 896 5.24 18.29 -27.79
N LEU A 897 4.22 18.91 -28.41
CA LEU A 897 3.85 20.30 -28.15
C LEU A 897 3.25 20.45 -26.75
N ALA A 898 2.35 19.54 -26.36
CA ALA A 898 1.74 19.51 -25.04
C ALA A 898 2.81 19.33 -23.96
N SER A 899 3.72 18.38 -24.15
CA SER A 899 4.80 18.12 -23.21
C SER A 899 5.80 19.29 -23.13
N TRP A 900 6.07 19.97 -24.26
CA TRP A 900 6.90 21.18 -24.26
C TRP A 900 6.26 22.33 -23.48
N LEU A 901 4.94 22.52 -23.62
CA LEU A 901 4.19 23.58 -22.94
C LEU A 901 3.81 23.23 -21.49
N GLY A 902 4.16 22.04 -21.01
CA GLY A 902 3.82 21.57 -19.66
C GLY A 902 2.34 21.18 -19.50
N VAL A 903 1.65 20.83 -20.59
CA VAL A 903 0.26 20.35 -20.58
C VAL A 903 0.26 18.83 -20.39
N GLU A 904 -0.43 18.36 -19.35
CA GLU A 904 -0.56 16.92 -19.10
C GLU A 904 -1.51 16.25 -20.11
N SER A 905 -1.32 14.96 -20.39
CA SER A 905 -2.13 14.22 -21.37
C SER A 905 -3.63 14.25 -21.10
N ARG A 906 -4.06 14.45 -19.84
CA ARG A 906 -5.47 14.56 -19.44
C ARG A 906 -6.08 15.95 -19.67
N GLU A 907 -5.24 16.96 -19.84
CA GLU A 907 -5.60 18.37 -20.09
C GLU A 907 -5.40 18.74 -21.57
N LEU A 908 -4.89 17.81 -22.37
CA LEU A 908 -4.71 17.94 -23.80
C LEU A 908 -6.00 17.60 -24.55
N TYR A 909 -6.62 18.61 -25.14
CA TYR A 909 -7.75 18.44 -26.05
C TYR A 909 -7.25 18.62 -27.47
N SER A 910 -7.23 17.52 -28.24
CA SER A 910 -6.86 17.52 -29.66
C SER A 910 -8.05 17.10 -30.49
N PHE A 911 -8.31 17.86 -31.55
CA PHE A 911 -9.42 17.66 -32.47
C PHE A 911 -8.87 17.53 -33.87
N LEU A 912 -9.42 16.59 -34.64
CA LEU A 912 -9.06 16.38 -36.03
C LEU A 912 -9.68 17.44 -36.94
N PRO A 913 -9.14 17.68 -38.14
CA PRO A 913 -9.72 18.64 -39.09
C PRO A 913 -11.20 18.40 -39.42
N ARG A 914 -11.70 17.17 -39.22
CA ARG A 914 -13.11 16.78 -39.37
C ARG A 914 -14.03 17.14 -38.20
N ASP A 915 -13.48 17.41 -37.01
CA ASP A 915 -14.24 17.71 -35.78
C ASP A 915 -14.75 19.16 -35.74
N ARG A 916 -15.14 19.72 -36.89
CA ARG A 916 -15.63 21.09 -37.03
C ARG A 916 -17.10 21.18 -36.68
N GLU A 917 -17.50 22.31 -36.10
CA GLU A 917 -18.91 22.62 -35.83
C GLU A 917 -19.77 22.63 -37.10
N GLN A 918 -19.19 23.05 -38.23
CA GLN A 918 -19.82 23.03 -39.54
C GLN A 918 -19.15 21.99 -40.44
N SER A 919 -19.98 21.13 -41.03
CA SER A 919 -19.49 20.11 -41.97
C SER A 919 -18.82 20.76 -43.17
N LEU A 920 -17.69 20.20 -43.57
CA LEU A 920 -16.92 20.66 -44.73
C LEU A 920 -16.67 19.46 -45.65
N SER A 921 -16.99 19.61 -46.93
CA SER A 921 -16.60 18.69 -47.98
C SER A 921 -15.38 19.25 -48.70
N CYS A 922 -14.27 18.52 -48.64
CA CYS A 922 -13.00 18.90 -49.21
C CYS A 922 -12.64 17.95 -50.35
N SER A 923 -12.36 18.51 -51.53
CA SER A 923 -11.95 17.75 -52.71
C SER A 923 -10.62 18.26 -53.25
N VAL A 924 -9.71 17.34 -53.57
CA VAL A 924 -8.40 17.64 -54.16
C VAL A 924 -8.40 17.09 -55.58
N GLN A 925 -8.19 17.97 -56.56
CA GLN A 925 -8.10 17.65 -57.97
C GLN A 925 -6.69 17.92 -58.46
N THR A 926 -6.11 16.97 -59.20
CA THR A 926 -4.72 17.06 -59.63
C THR A 926 -4.61 17.44 -61.12
N TYR A 927 -3.52 18.12 -61.47
CA TYR A 927 -3.15 18.43 -62.86
C TYR A 927 -1.68 18.11 -63.14
N SER A 928 -1.36 17.79 -64.39
CA SER A 928 0.02 17.50 -64.85
C SER A 928 0.63 18.64 -65.68
N MET A 929 -0.13 19.68 -66.01
CA MET A 929 0.36 20.83 -66.77
C MET A 929 1.30 21.70 -65.92
N PRO A 930 2.45 22.13 -66.46
CA PRO A 930 3.36 23.03 -65.74
C PRO A 930 2.73 24.42 -65.58
N ILE A 931 3.19 25.16 -64.56
CA ILE A 931 2.71 26.51 -64.26
C ILE A 931 2.87 27.44 -65.47
N SER A 932 1.74 27.89 -66.01
CA SER A 932 1.67 28.74 -67.20
C SER A 932 0.33 29.44 -67.26
N GLU A 933 0.19 30.51 -68.06
CA GLU A 933 -1.10 31.17 -68.26
C GLU A 933 -2.15 30.21 -68.87
N ALA A 934 -1.69 29.25 -69.69
CA ALA A 934 -2.54 28.22 -70.28
C ALA A 934 -3.12 27.26 -69.23
N LEU A 935 -2.36 26.92 -68.18
CA LEU A 935 -2.85 26.13 -67.04
C LEU A 935 -4.04 26.83 -66.37
N PHE A 936 -3.90 28.12 -66.02
CA PHE A 936 -4.97 28.84 -65.31
C PHE A 936 -6.23 29.01 -66.15
N LYS A 937 -6.10 29.17 -67.48
CA LYS A 937 -7.25 29.14 -68.40
C LYS A 937 -7.91 27.75 -68.45
N ALA A 938 -7.12 26.68 -68.51
CA ALA A 938 -7.63 25.31 -68.50
C ALA A 938 -8.34 24.95 -67.18
N LEU A 939 -7.85 25.48 -66.06
CA LEU A 939 -8.44 25.26 -64.73
C LEU A 939 -9.71 26.09 -64.47
N ALA A 940 -10.02 27.11 -65.27
CA ALA A 940 -11.17 27.97 -65.03
C ALA A 940 -12.52 27.26 -65.23
N LYS A 941 -12.63 26.36 -66.21
CA LYS A 941 -13.83 25.53 -66.42
C LYS A 941 -14.10 24.58 -65.24
N PRO A 942 -13.14 23.75 -64.79
CA PRO A 942 -13.36 22.91 -63.61
C PRO A 942 -13.50 23.74 -62.33
N ALA A 943 -12.85 24.90 -62.21
CA ALA A 943 -13.09 25.83 -61.10
C ALA A 943 -14.53 26.37 -61.09
N TYR A 944 -15.08 26.74 -62.27
CA TYR A 944 -16.48 27.16 -62.40
C TYR A 944 -17.46 26.06 -61.96
N ALA A 945 -17.23 24.82 -62.40
CA ALA A 945 -18.04 23.68 -61.99
C ALA A 945 -17.94 23.44 -60.46
N ALA A 946 -16.75 23.56 -59.88
CA ALA A 946 -16.52 23.39 -58.45
C ALA A 946 -17.17 24.48 -57.57
N MET A 947 -17.50 25.65 -58.12
CA MET A 947 -18.22 26.69 -57.37
C MET A 947 -19.66 26.26 -57.02
N GLY A 948 -20.30 25.39 -57.80
CA GLY A 948 -21.62 24.81 -57.48
C GLY A 948 -22.78 25.80 -57.38
N LEU A 949 -22.63 27.01 -57.92
CA LEU A 949 -23.55 28.13 -57.76
C LEU A 949 -24.92 27.81 -58.37
N GLY A 950 -25.97 27.87 -57.54
CA GLY A 950 -27.36 27.61 -57.94
C GLY A 950 -27.85 26.17 -57.78
N SER A 951 -26.97 25.22 -57.44
CA SER A 951 -27.35 23.84 -57.07
C SER A 951 -27.11 23.53 -55.59
N PHE A 952 -26.03 24.06 -55.00
CA PHE A 952 -25.63 23.75 -53.62
C PHE A 952 -25.17 24.98 -52.81
N THR A 953 -24.69 26.06 -53.46
CA THR A 953 -24.09 27.22 -52.79
C THR A 953 -24.65 28.55 -53.31
N GLU A 954 -24.69 29.57 -52.45
CA GLU A 954 -25.16 30.93 -52.79
C GLU A 954 -24.01 31.87 -53.17
N SER A 955 -22.80 31.62 -52.67
CA SER A 955 -21.60 32.43 -52.92
C SER A 955 -20.34 31.57 -53.01
N ALA A 956 -19.32 32.05 -53.74
CA ALA A 956 -18.04 31.38 -53.94
C ALA A 956 -16.84 32.31 -53.80
N ILE A 957 -15.76 31.83 -53.16
CA ILE A 957 -14.44 32.48 -53.14
C ILE A 957 -13.46 31.68 -53.99
N VAL A 958 -12.70 32.35 -54.87
CA VAL A 958 -11.71 31.72 -55.74
C VAL A 958 -10.32 32.28 -55.44
N ALA A 959 -9.45 31.46 -54.86
CA ALA A 959 -8.08 31.84 -54.52
C ALA A 959 -7.12 31.56 -55.67
N VAL A 960 -6.28 32.54 -56.03
CA VAL A 960 -5.32 32.46 -57.14
C VAL A 960 -3.89 32.88 -56.73
N PRO A 961 -2.84 32.43 -57.42
CA PRO A 961 -1.44 32.64 -56.98
C PRO A 961 -0.93 34.07 -57.04
N SER A 962 -1.46 34.91 -57.93
CA SER A 962 -0.92 36.26 -58.17
C SER A 962 -2.02 37.23 -58.56
N ARG A 963 -1.71 38.54 -58.48
CA ARG A 963 -2.64 39.62 -58.90
C ARG A 963 -3.01 39.51 -60.37
N ALA A 964 -2.05 39.14 -61.23
CA ALA A 964 -2.30 38.97 -62.66
C ALA A 964 -3.32 37.86 -62.93
N HIS A 965 -3.32 36.80 -62.12
CA HIS A 965 -4.27 35.70 -62.27
C HIS A 965 -5.70 36.07 -61.83
N CYS A 966 -5.90 37.11 -61.00
CA CYS A 966 -7.23 37.51 -60.56
C CYS A 966 -8.11 37.93 -61.74
N THR A 967 -7.59 38.79 -62.62
CA THR A 967 -8.34 39.29 -63.78
C THR A 967 -8.52 38.20 -64.83
N THR A 968 -7.51 37.37 -65.08
CA THR A 968 -7.60 36.24 -66.02
C THR A 968 -8.68 35.25 -65.61
N ILE A 969 -8.68 34.83 -64.34
CA ILE A 969 -9.68 33.88 -63.82
C ILE A 969 -11.06 34.53 -63.75
N ALA A 970 -11.19 35.76 -63.26
CA ALA A 970 -12.48 36.47 -63.23
C ALA A 970 -13.12 36.56 -64.62
N GLN A 971 -12.35 36.93 -65.64
CA GLN A 971 -12.83 37.01 -67.02
C GLN A 971 -13.28 35.65 -67.56
N GLU A 972 -12.52 34.59 -67.31
CA GLU A 972 -12.86 33.25 -67.78
C GLU A 972 -14.08 32.69 -67.05
N LEU A 973 -14.23 32.92 -65.75
CA LEU A 973 -15.42 32.54 -64.98
C LEU A 973 -16.69 33.21 -65.53
N ILE A 974 -16.62 34.49 -65.91
CA ILE A 974 -17.75 35.20 -66.54
C ILE A 974 -18.08 34.59 -67.90
N THR A 975 -17.06 34.31 -68.72
CA THR A 975 -17.26 33.64 -70.02
C THR A 975 -17.94 32.28 -69.85
N GLN A 976 -17.48 31.46 -68.90
CA GLN A 976 -18.10 30.17 -68.59
C GLN A 976 -19.53 30.30 -68.07
N HIS A 977 -19.83 31.36 -67.29
CA HIS A 977 -21.19 31.63 -66.84
C HIS A 977 -22.13 31.97 -67.99
N ASN A 978 -21.71 32.84 -68.90
CA ASN A 978 -22.51 33.25 -70.05
C ASN A 978 -22.76 32.10 -71.04
N LEU A 979 -21.87 31.10 -71.08
CA LEU A 979 -22.07 29.90 -71.90
C LEU A 979 -23.07 28.91 -71.29
N ASN A 980 -23.20 28.87 -69.96
CA ASN A 980 -24.01 27.88 -69.24
C ASN A 980 -25.33 28.43 -68.65
N SER A 981 -25.50 29.75 -68.57
CA SER A 981 -26.67 30.43 -68.01
C SER A 981 -27.38 31.27 -69.08
N VAL A 982 -28.72 31.30 -69.06
CA VAL A 982 -29.57 32.08 -69.99
C VAL A 982 -29.76 33.54 -69.51
N THR A 983 -29.27 33.90 -68.33
CA THR A 983 -29.42 35.24 -67.75
C THR A 983 -28.29 36.18 -68.16
N GLU A 984 -28.62 37.35 -68.74
CA GLU A 984 -27.66 38.38 -69.14
C GLU A 984 -26.97 39.11 -67.96
N THR A 985 -27.39 38.88 -66.71
CA THR A 985 -26.91 39.58 -65.51
C THR A 985 -25.64 39.02 -64.88
N GLY A 986 -25.01 38.01 -65.49
CA GLY A 986 -23.80 37.37 -64.95
C GLY A 986 -24.01 36.77 -63.54
N PHE A 987 -23.03 36.96 -62.66
CA PHE A 987 -23.07 36.45 -61.28
C PHE A 987 -23.84 37.34 -60.29
N LEU A 988 -24.51 38.40 -60.74
CA LEU A 988 -25.31 39.26 -59.86
C LEU A 988 -26.51 38.51 -59.26
N ALA A 989 -27.00 39.00 -58.11
CA ALA A 989 -28.30 38.61 -57.58
C ALA A 989 -29.43 38.98 -58.55
N LYS A 990 -30.51 38.19 -58.58
CA LYS A 990 -31.68 38.45 -59.46
C LYS A 990 -32.34 39.81 -59.19
N THR A 991 -32.11 40.40 -58.03
CA THR A 991 -32.66 41.67 -57.55
C THR A 991 -31.75 42.87 -57.78
N ALA A 992 -30.54 42.67 -58.33
CA ALA A 992 -29.53 43.72 -58.48
C ALA A 992 -29.28 44.04 -59.97
N SER A 993 -29.12 45.32 -60.30
CA SER A 993 -28.70 45.75 -61.63
C SER A 993 -27.20 46.14 -61.66
N ALA A 994 -26.58 46.03 -62.83
CA ALA A 994 -25.18 46.44 -63.02
C ALA A 994 -24.97 47.93 -62.71
N ILE A 995 -25.99 48.76 -62.99
CA ILE A 995 -25.97 50.21 -62.74
C ILE A 995 -25.91 50.49 -61.24
N ASP A 996 -26.70 49.77 -60.43
CA ASP A 996 -26.71 49.94 -58.97
C ASP A 996 -25.35 49.58 -58.34
N VAL A 997 -24.68 48.57 -58.89
CA VAL A 997 -23.35 48.15 -58.41
C VAL A 997 -22.27 49.18 -58.79
N GLU A 998 -22.32 49.72 -60.01
CA GLU A 998 -21.40 50.77 -60.46
C GLU A 998 -21.57 52.06 -59.66
N GLU A 999 -22.81 52.45 -59.35
CA GLU A 999 -23.11 53.63 -58.52
C GLU A 999 -22.59 53.47 -57.09
N ARG A 1000 -22.80 52.29 -56.47
CA ARG A 1000 -22.33 51.99 -55.11
C ARG A 1000 -20.81 51.89 -55.01
N LEU A 1001 -20.13 51.47 -56.07
CA LEU A 1001 -18.67 51.47 -56.13
C LEU A 1001 -18.08 52.88 -56.32
N GLY A 1002 -18.90 53.86 -56.72
CA GLY A 1002 -18.51 55.26 -56.93
C GLY A 1002 -17.44 55.43 -58.01
N HIS A 1003 -16.93 56.65 -58.20
CA HIS A 1003 -15.78 56.93 -59.06
C HIS A 1003 -14.49 56.31 -58.47
N SER A 1004 -14.44 54.98 -58.36
CA SER A 1004 -13.26 54.23 -57.97
C SER A 1004 -12.16 54.47 -59.01
N GLU A 1005 -10.93 54.71 -58.55
CA GLU A 1005 -9.76 54.82 -59.43
C GLU A 1005 -9.44 53.48 -60.14
N ASP A 1006 -9.97 52.36 -59.63
CA ASP A 1006 -9.79 51.01 -60.18
C ASP A 1006 -10.96 50.57 -61.09
N HIS A 1007 -11.03 51.17 -62.29
CA HIS A 1007 -12.04 50.84 -63.32
C HIS A 1007 -12.11 49.34 -63.66
N ILE A 1008 -10.98 48.62 -63.52
CA ILE A 1008 -10.90 47.17 -63.79
C ILE A 1008 -11.71 46.39 -62.76
N ALA A 1009 -11.55 46.68 -61.46
CA ALA A 1009 -12.27 45.98 -60.39
C ALA A 1009 -13.77 46.28 -60.45
N ALA A 1010 -14.14 47.53 -60.76
CA ALA A 1010 -15.54 47.93 -60.92
C ALA A 1010 -16.25 47.19 -62.06
N ASN A 1011 -15.58 47.00 -63.21
CA ASN A 1011 -16.14 46.26 -64.36
C ASN A 1011 -16.46 44.79 -64.03
N PHE A 1012 -15.57 44.12 -63.29
CA PHE A 1012 -15.83 42.74 -62.86
C PHE A 1012 -16.97 42.69 -61.83
N ALA A 1013 -17.02 43.65 -60.90
CA ALA A 1013 -18.05 43.70 -59.87
C ALA A 1013 -19.45 43.95 -60.46
N SER A 1014 -19.58 44.79 -61.51
CA SER A 1014 -20.85 45.01 -62.22
C SER A 1014 -21.37 43.78 -62.98
N ARG A 1015 -20.54 42.74 -63.10
CA ARG A 1015 -20.91 41.40 -63.62
C ARG A 1015 -21.04 40.35 -62.52
N GLY A 1016 -21.00 40.76 -61.26
CA GLY A 1016 -21.15 39.89 -60.09
C GLY A 1016 -19.88 39.22 -59.59
N VAL A 1017 -18.69 39.65 -60.04
CA VAL A 1017 -17.39 39.10 -59.63
C VAL A 1017 -16.53 40.18 -58.95
N GLY A 1018 -16.32 40.07 -57.64
CA GLY A 1018 -15.41 40.94 -56.90
C GLY A 1018 -13.96 40.50 -57.03
N ILE A 1019 -13.01 41.45 -57.07
CA ILE A 1019 -11.57 41.17 -56.99
C ILE A 1019 -11.01 41.74 -55.68
N PHE A 1020 -10.21 40.95 -54.96
CA PHE A 1020 -9.58 41.38 -53.71
C PHE A 1020 -8.08 41.07 -53.69
N HIS A 1021 -7.26 42.13 -53.73
CA HIS A 1021 -5.81 42.05 -53.52
C HIS A 1021 -5.23 43.39 -53.07
N ARG A 1022 -4.02 43.40 -52.49
CA ARG A 1022 -3.37 44.62 -51.96
C ARG A 1022 -3.18 45.76 -52.96
N GLY A 1023 -3.21 45.48 -54.26
CA GLY A 1023 -3.13 46.51 -55.31
C GLY A 1023 -4.41 47.32 -55.51
N ILE A 1024 -5.53 46.95 -54.87
CA ILE A 1024 -6.80 47.70 -54.92
C ILE A 1024 -6.89 48.59 -53.69
N SER A 1025 -7.35 49.84 -53.89
CA SER A 1025 -7.57 50.81 -52.81
C SER A 1025 -8.46 50.25 -51.69
N ASP A 1026 -8.14 50.62 -50.45
CA ASP A 1026 -8.83 50.11 -49.25
C ASP A 1026 -10.34 50.36 -49.31
N THR A 1027 -10.74 51.55 -49.76
CA THR A 1027 -12.15 51.93 -49.97
C THR A 1027 -12.88 51.06 -50.99
N THR A 1028 -12.21 50.71 -52.10
CA THR A 1028 -12.81 49.83 -53.11
C THR A 1028 -12.89 48.38 -52.61
N ARG A 1029 -11.88 47.92 -51.85
CA ARG A 1029 -11.90 46.59 -51.23
C ARG A 1029 -13.03 46.43 -50.22
N GLU A 1030 -13.26 47.44 -49.38
CA GLU A 1030 -14.36 47.44 -48.41
C GLU A 1030 -15.72 47.35 -49.10
N ARG A 1031 -15.97 48.18 -50.12
CA ARG A 1031 -17.23 48.14 -50.89
C ARG A 1031 -17.47 46.83 -51.62
N ILE A 1032 -16.42 46.21 -52.18
CA ILE A 1032 -16.53 44.87 -52.80
C ILE A 1032 -16.91 43.82 -51.74
N LEU A 1033 -16.35 43.91 -50.54
CA LEU A 1033 -16.69 43.00 -49.44
C LEU A 1033 -18.13 43.21 -48.95
N GLU A 1034 -18.59 44.46 -48.85
CA GLU A 1034 -19.98 44.79 -48.52
C GLU A 1034 -20.96 44.19 -49.54
N LEU A 1035 -20.70 44.41 -50.84
CA LEU A 1035 -21.53 43.86 -51.91
C LEU A 1035 -21.55 42.32 -51.91
N PHE A 1036 -20.43 41.68 -51.54
CA PHE A 1036 -20.35 40.22 -51.41
C PHE A 1036 -21.10 39.72 -50.19
N ALA A 1037 -21.00 40.42 -49.05
CA ALA A 1037 -21.71 40.07 -47.81
C ALA A 1037 -23.23 40.24 -47.95
N GLU A 1038 -23.70 41.22 -48.71
CA GLU A 1038 -25.12 41.42 -49.04
C GLU A 1038 -25.64 40.42 -50.08
N GLY A 1039 -24.77 39.60 -50.68
CA GLY A 1039 -25.12 38.64 -51.71
C GLY A 1039 -25.42 39.28 -53.08
N VAL A 1040 -25.14 40.58 -53.25
CA VAL A 1040 -25.32 41.31 -54.52
C VAL A 1040 -24.36 40.78 -55.57
N ILE A 1041 -23.09 40.59 -55.20
CA ILE A 1041 -22.10 39.86 -56.01
C ILE A 1041 -21.88 38.48 -55.37
N ARG A 1042 -21.84 37.42 -56.19
CA ARG A 1042 -21.80 36.03 -55.70
C ARG A 1042 -20.43 35.38 -55.78
N VAL A 1043 -19.48 35.97 -56.50
CA VAL A 1043 -18.13 35.42 -56.67
C VAL A 1043 -17.08 36.43 -56.21
N LEU A 1044 -16.10 35.99 -55.43
CA LEU A 1044 -14.98 36.80 -54.99
C LEU A 1044 -13.65 36.14 -55.35
N VAL A 1045 -12.85 36.77 -56.22
CA VAL A 1045 -11.54 36.28 -56.64
C VAL A 1045 -10.45 36.96 -55.80
N VAL A 1046 -9.63 36.17 -55.11
CA VAL A 1046 -8.66 36.66 -54.13
C VAL A 1046 -7.25 36.13 -54.39
N THR A 1047 -6.24 36.95 -54.12
CA THR A 1047 -4.84 36.47 -54.20
C THR A 1047 -4.45 35.60 -53.01
N ARG A 1048 -3.48 34.71 -53.18
CA ARG A 1048 -2.85 33.93 -52.07
C ARG A 1048 -2.57 34.76 -50.83
N GLU A 1049 -1.96 35.94 -50.98
CA GLU A 1049 -1.59 36.83 -49.86
C GLU A 1049 -2.79 37.29 -49.01
N ALA A 1050 -4.01 37.16 -49.53
CA ALA A 1050 -5.23 37.51 -48.83
C ALA A 1050 -5.67 36.45 -47.81
N CYS A 1051 -5.06 35.24 -47.80
CA CYS A 1051 -5.41 34.15 -46.88
C CYS A 1051 -5.52 34.63 -45.42
N TRP A 1052 -4.56 35.43 -44.96
CA TRP A 1052 -4.50 35.93 -43.58
C TRP A 1052 -5.38 37.13 -43.25
N ARG A 1053 -6.02 37.75 -44.25
CA ARG A 1053 -6.61 39.09 -44.10
C ARG A 1053 -8.03 39.22 -44.64
N LEU A 1054 -8.56 38.19 -45.30
CA LEU A 1054 -9.89 38.24 -45.92
C LEU A 1054 -10.98 38.06 -44.85
N PRO A 1055 -11.82 39.08 -44.59
CA PRO A 1055 -12.90 38.97 -43.61
C PRO A 1055 -14.20 38.47 -44.29
N ALA A 1056 -14.10 37.51 -45.21
CA ALA A 1056 -15.24 36.97 -45.95
C ALA A 1056 -15.30 35.45 -45.85
N ARG A 1057 -16.52 34.92 -46.00
CA ARG A 1057 -16.85 33.49 -46.01
C ARG A 1057 -17.78 33.20 -47.17
N ALA A 1058 -17.74 31.98 -47.70
CA ALA A 1058 -18.55 31.57 -48.84
C ALA A 1058 -18.95 30.10 -48.75
N GLY A 1059 -20.06 29.75 -49.41
CA GLY A 1059 -20.52 28.36 -49.45
C GLY A 1059 -19.54 27.45 -50.21
N ALA A 1060 -18.88 27.98 -51.24
CA ALA A 1060 -17.79 27.30 -51.95
C ALA A 1060 -16.48 28.10 -51.88
N VAL A 1061 -15.36 27.39 -51.73
CA VAL A 1061 -14.01 27.94 -51.86
C VAL A 1061 -13.23 27.10 -52.84
N VAL A 1062 -12.64 27.73 -53.85
CA VAL A 1062 -11.88 27.06 -54.90
C VAL A 1062 -10.47 27.64 -54.95
N VAL A 1063 -9.46 26.80 -54.74
CA VAL A 1063 -8.04 27.20 -54.84
C VAL A 1063 -7.51 26.74 -56.19
N VAL A 1064 -7.23 27.70 -57.08
CA VAL A 1064 -6.80 27.45 -58.46
C VAL A 1064 -5.28 27.49 -58.53
N GLY A 1065 -4.65 26.33 -58.31
CA GLY A 1065 -3.20 26.17 -58.31
C GLY A 1065 -2.57 26.43 -56.94
N THR A 1066 -1.61 25.58 -56.56
CA THR A 1066 -0.88 25.61 -55.29
C THR A 1066 0.57 26.06 -55.43
N GLN A 1067 0.98 26.56 -56.59
CA GLN A 1067 2.35 26.98 -56.85
C GLN A 1067 2.39 28.47 -57.22
N TYR A 1068 3.43 29.18 -56.77
CA TYR A 1068 3.66 30.57 -57.09
C TYR A 1068 5.15 30.85 -57.32
N ILE A 1069 5.43 31.89 -58.11
CA ILE A 1069 6.80 32.32 -58.36
C ILE A 1069 7.18 33.39 -57.33
N CYS A 1070 8.20 33.12 -56.55
CA CYS A 1070 8.82 34.06 -55.61
C CYS A 1070 10.10 34.61 -56.22
N VAL A 1071 10.31 35.93 -56.15
CA VAL A 1071 11.57 36.56 -56.55
C VAL A 1071 12.38 36.82 -55.29
N ASN A 1072 13.60 36.28 -55.22
CA ASN A 1072 14.49 36.58 -54.11
C ASN A 1072 14.92 38.07 -54.18
N PRO A 1073 14.61 38.91 -53.19
CA PRO A 1073 14.94 40.33 -53.24
C PRO A 1073 16.44 40.62 -53.26
N SER A 1074 17.30 39.68 -52.83
CA SER A 1074 18.76 39.86 -52.85
C SER A 1074 19.44 39.33 -54.11
N THR A 1075 18.91 38.28 -54.76
CA THR A 1075 19.53 37.65 -55.95
C THR A 1075 18.75 37.86 -57.25
N SER A 1076 17.53 38.40 -57.20
CA SER A 1076 16.59 38.51 -58.33
C SER A 1076 16.24 37.17 -59.03
N GLU A 1077 16.62 36.04 -58.45
CA GLU A 1077 16.28 34.72 -58.95
C GLU A 1077 14.79 34.41 -58.71
N ARG A 1078 14.16 33.83 -59.73
CA ARG A 1078 12.77 33.36 -59.68
C ARG A 1078 12.77 31.92 -59.21
N GLN A 1079 12.17 31.68 -58.05
CA GLN A 1079 12.00 30.35 -57.48
C GLN A 1079 10.51 29.98 -57.49
N LEU A 1080 10.20 28.79 -58.00
CA LEU A 1080 8.89 28.20 -57.82
C LEU A 1080 8.75 27.74 -56.36
N ARG A 1081 7.64 28.08 -55.72
CA ARG A 1081 7.33 27.68 -54.35
C ARG A 1081 5.90 27.19 -54.26
N ASP A 1082 5.70 26.16 -53.46
CA ASP A 1082 4.38 25.63 -53.16
C ASP A 1082 3.71 26.39 -52.02
N TYR A 1083 2.39 26.33 -51.98
CA TYR A 1083 1.61 26.83 -50.88
C TYR A 1083 1.87 25.98 -49.65
N THR A 1084 1.96 26.62 -48.50
CA THR A 1084 2.08 25.87 -47.26
C THR A 1084 0.71 25.28 -46.88
N LEU A 1085 0.72 24.14 -46.18
CA LEU A 1085 -0.49 23.57 -45.57
C LEU A 1085 -1.25 24.60 -44.72
N LEU A 1086 -0.53 25.47 -44.01
CA LEU A 1086 -1.10 26.52 -43.17
C LEU A 1086 -1.95 27.51 -44.00
N GLU A 1087 -1.47 27.90 -45.18
CA GLU A 1087 -2.20 28.79 -46.09
C GLU A 1087 -3.44 28.12 -46.67
N LEU A 1088 -3.33 26.83 -47.01
CA LEU A 1088 -4.46 26.05 -47.52
C LEU A 1088 -5.52 25.83 -46.44
N MET A 1089 -5.15 25.54 -45.20
CA MET A 1089 -6.08 25.42 -44.08
C MET A 1089 -6.79 26.75 -43.79
N GLU A 1090 -6.09 27.88 -43.93
CA GLU A 1090 -6.72 29.20 -43.79
C GLU A 1090 -7.73 29.46 -44.89
N MET A 1091 -7.40 29.14 -46.16
CA MET A 1091 -8.36 29.24 -47.27
C MET A 1091 -9.54 28.28 -47.09
N GLN A 1092 -9.29 27.07 -46.57
CA GLN A 1092 -10.31 26.08 -46.26
C GLN A 1092 -11.28 26.58 -45.17
N SER A 1093 -10.81 27.41 -44.23
CA SER A 1093 -11.67 28.02 -43.21
C SER A 1093 -12.70 29.00 -43.78
N TRP A 1094 -12.56 29.42 -45.03
CA TRP A 1094 -13.50 30.31 -45.69
C TRP A 1094 -14.77 29.61 -46.16
N ALA A 1095 -14.74 28.29 -46.29
CA ALA A 1095 -15.84 27.47 -46.80
C ALA A 1095 -16.85 27.21 -45.66
N VAL A 1096 -17.86 28.07 -45.58
CA VAL A 1096 -18.87 28.10 -44.52
C VAL A 1096 -20.23 28.36 -45.15
N GLN A 1097 -21.21 27.53 -44.82
CA GLN A 1097 -22.59 27.67 -45.29
C GLN A 1097 -23.59 27.36 -44.16
N GLN A 1098 -24.71 28.09 -44.12
CA GLN A 1098 -25.77 27.82 -43.17
C GLN A 1098 -26.55 26.57 -43.60
N SER A 1099 -26.72 25.61 -42.68
CA SER A 1099 -27.54 24.39 -42.83
C SER A 1099 -27.04 23.31 -43.81
N PHE A 1100 -25.98 23.56 -44.59
CA PHE A 1100 -25.38 22.61 -45.53
C PHE A 1100 -23.85 22.56 -45.36
N PRO A 1101 -23.18 21.47 -45.80
CA PRO A 1101 -21.72 21.41 -45.76
C PRO A 1101 -21.09 22.49 -46.65
N GLY A 1102 -20.10 23.21 -46.14
CA GLY A 1102 -19.26 24.07 -46.97
C GLY A 1102 -18.45 23.22 -47.96
N HIS A 1103 -18.14 23.77 -49.13
CA HIS A 1103 -17.37 23.07 -50.16
C HIS A 1103 -16.01 23.72 -50.37
N PHE A 1104 -14.94 22.94 -50.21
CA PHE A 1104 -13.57 23.36 -50.52
C PHE A 1104 -13.01 22.48 -51.64
N THR A 1105 -12.52 23.10 -52.71
CA THR A 1105 -11.90 22.41 -53.84
C THR A 1105 -10.50 22.96 -54.09
N LEU A 1106 -9.52 22.06 -54.13
CA LEU A 1106 -8.10 22.38 -54.32
C LEU A 1106 -7.60 21.82 -55.64
N PHE A 1107 -7.06 22.66 -56.51
CA PHE A 1107 -6.33 22.25 -57.72
C PHE A 1107 -4.83 22.30 -57.48
N CYS A 1108 -4.14 21.16 -57.55
CA CYS A 1108 -2.69 21.04 -57.28
C CYS A 1108 -1.98 20.13 -58.30
N PRO A 1109 -0.63 20.17 -58.38
CA PRO A 1109 0.14 19.18 -59.13
C PRO A 1109 -0.14 17.75 -58.66
N VAL A 1110 0.07 16.76 -59.54
CA VAL A 1110 -0.11 15.33 -59.20
C VAL A 1110 0.73 14.90 -57.98
N GLU A 1111 1.93 15.46 -57.83
CA GLU A 1111 2.89 15.10 -56.78
C GLU A 1111 2.39 15.48 -55.37
N ASP A 1112 1.62 16.57 -55.25
CA ASP A 1112 1.18 17.08 -53.95
C ASP A 1112 -0.21 16.58 -53.53
N GLY A 1113 -0.96 15.97 -54.45
CA GLY A 1113 -2.38 15.67 -54.26
C GLY A 1113 -2.67 14.76 -53.06
N GLU A 1114 -1.88 13.70 -52.88
CA GLU A 1114 -2.01 12.78 -51.75
C GLU A 1114 -1.66 13.46 -50.43
N MET A 1115 -0.58 14.25 -50.41
CA MET A 1115 -0.13 14.99 -49.23
C MET A 1115 -1.20 15.98 -48.77
N PHE A 1116 -1.73 16.80 -49.67
CA PHE A 1116 -2.77 17.77 -49.34
C PHE A 1116 -4.08 17.11 -48.93
N SER A 1117 -4.49 16.04 -49.63
CA SER A 1117 -5.71 15.30 -49.28
C SER A 1117 -5.62 14.74 -47.86
N ARG A 1118 -4.49 14.13 -47.50
CA ARG A 1118 -4.28 13.52 -46.19
C ARG A 1118 -4.31 14.54 -45.04
N PHE A 1119 -3.56 15.63 -45.15
CA PHE A 1119 -3.43 16.59 -44.04
C PHE A 1119 -4.59 17.57 -43.91
N LEU A 1120 -5.30 17.89 -45.01
CA LEU A 1120 -6.46 18.78 -44.96
C LEU A 1120 -7.75 18.08 -44.49
N ASN A 1121 -7.84 16.75 -44.63
CA ASN A 1121 -9.03 15.97 -44.31
C ASN A 1121 -8.90 15.16 -43.02
N ASP A 1122 -7.77 14.47 -42.83
CA ASP A 1122 -7.68 13.39 -41.85
C ASP A 1122 -6.70 13.70 -40.73
N ASP A 1123 -5.44 13.98 -41.07
CA ASP A 1123 -4.34 13.92 -40.10
C ASP A 1123 -4.06 15.27 -39.42
N GLY A 1124 -4.41 16.42 -40.00
CA GLY A 1124 -4.03 17.73 -39.44
C GLY A 1124 -2.56 18.09 -39.66
N LEU A 1125 -2.11 19.22 -39.12
CA LEU A 1125 -0.81 19.80 -39.48
C LEU A 1125 0.36 19.04 -38.86
N PRO A 1126 1.37 18.60 -39.64
CA PRO A 1126 2.66 18.18 -39.10
C PRO A 1126 3.43 19.39 -38.57
N LEU A 1127 3.83 19.35 -37.30
CA LEU A 1127 4.54 20.44 -36.64
C LEU A 1127 6.01 20.08 -36.37
N GLU A 1128 6.92 20.77 -37.05
CA GLU A 1128 8.36 20.68 -36.85
C GLU A 1128 8.97 22.02 -36.46
N SER A 1129 10.12 21.99 -35.80
CA SER A 1129 10.84 23.21 -35.43
C SER A 1129 11.72 23.69 -36.58
N LYS A 1130 11.45 24.90 -37.09
CA LYS A 1130 12.31 25.57 -38.09
C LYS A 1130 13.47 26.36 -37.47
N LEU A 1131 13.79 26.11 -36.20
CA LEU A 1131 14.77 26.92 -35.47
C LEU A 1131 16.17 26.86 -36.09
N LEU A 1132 16.55 25.72 -36.70
CA LEU A 1132 17.81 25.56 -37.44
C LEU A 1132 17.78 26.12 -38.87
N GLU A 1133 16.59 26.31 -39.44
CA GLU A 1133 16.40 26.84 -40.81
C GLU A 1133 16.44 28.38 -40.85
N THR A 1134 16.51 29.06 -39.70
CA THR A 1134 16.41 30.52 -39.61
C THR A 1134 17.56 31.15 -38.83
N ASP A 1135 17.92 32.39 -39.18
CA ASP A 1135 18.91 33.20 -38.46
C ASP A 1135 18.48 33.60 -37.03
N LEU A 1136 17.30 33.16 -36.58
CA LEU A 1136 16.75 33.51 -35.27
C LEU A 1136 17.58 32.88 -34.14
N LEU A 1137 18.02 31.64 -34.32
CA LEU A 1137 18.84 30.93 -33.34
C LEU A 1137 20.20 31.61 -33.15
N SER A 1138 20.88 31.95 -34.26
CA SER A 1138 22.17 32.63 -34.26
C SER A 1138 22.09 34.04 -33.66
N ARG A 1139 21.00 34.77 -33.94
CA ARG A 1139 20.76 36.10 -33.32
C ARG A 1139 20.49 35.98 -31.82
N TRP A 1140 19.59 35.08 -31.41
CA TRP A 1140 19.28 34.85 -29.99
C TRP A 1140 20.52 34.43 -29.19
N TYR A 1141 21.37 33.56 -29.75
CA TYR A 1141 22.60 33.11 -29.11
C TYR A 1141 23.56 34.28 -28.87
N ARG A 1142 23.76 35.13 -29.89
CA ARG A 1142 24.61 36.33 -29.79
C ARG A 1142 24.07 37.33 -28.76
N GLU A 1143 22.79 37.67 -28.83
CA GLU A 1143 22.14 38.59 -27.89
C GLU A 1143 22.17 38.06 -26.45
N SER A 1144 22.02 36.74 -26.25
CA SER A 1144 22.03 36.12 -24.93
C SER A 1144 23.43 36.02 -24.31
N MET A 1145 24.46 35.90 -25.14
CA MET A 1145 25.87 35.97 -24.72
C MET A 1145 26.28 37.41 -24.39
N GLU A 1146 25.87 38.40 -25.20
CA GLU A 1146 26.10 39.83 -24.96
C GLU A 1146 25.35 40.33 -23.70
N GLY A 1147 24.12 39.85 -23.48
CA GLY A 1147 23.29 40.17 -22.33
C GLY A 1147 23.66 39.45 -21.02
N GLY A 1148 24.63 38.52 -21.05
CA GLY A 1148 25.10 37.78 -19.87
C GLY A 1148 24.14 36.70 -19.36
N THR A 1149 23.08 36.39 -20.12
CA THR A 1149 22.11 35.32 -19.82
C THR A 1149 22.71 33.93 -20.04
N LEU A 1150 23.58 33.80 -21.04
CA LEU A 1150 24.42 32.62 -21.27
C LEU A 1150 25.86 32.96 -20.90
N ARG A 1151 26.49 32.17 -20.02
CA ARG A 1151 27.88 32.41 -19.57
C ARG A 1151 28.86 31.43 -20.17
N ASN A 1152 28.39 30.23 -20.54
CA ASN A 1152 29.23 29.16 -21.05
C ASN A 1152 28.43 28.26 -22.03
N LYS A 1153 29.12 27.29 -22.64
CA LYS A 1153 28.53 26.33 -23.58
C LYS A 1153 27.47 25.44 -22.92
N GLU A 1154 27.65 25.06 -21.66
CA GLU A 1154 26.70 24.23 -20.92
C GLU A 1154 25.38 24.96 -20.69
N ASP A 1155 25.43 26.26 -20.37
CA ASP A 1155 24.24 27.11 -20.24
C ASP A 1155 23.47 27.17 -21.57
N ALA A 1156 24.18 27.20 -22.70
CA ALA A 1156 23.57 27.21 -24.02
C ALA A 1156 22.93 25.86 -24.36
N VAL A 1157 23.59 24.73 -24.07
CA VAL A 1157 23.00 23.39 -24.22
C VAL A 1157 21.77 23.24 -23.33
N GLN A 1158 21.85 23.73 -22.09
CA GLN A 1158 20.74 23.73 -21.16
C GLN A 1158 19.58 24.60 -21.69
N ALA A 1159 19.85 25.82 -22.17
CA ALA A 1159 18.82 26.69 -22.74
C ALA A 1159 18.17 26.07 -23.99
N LEU A 1160 18.97 25.45 -24.87
CA LEU A 1160 18.45 24.75 -26.04
C LEU A 1160 17.61 23.53 -25.65
N SER A 1161 17.91 22.87 -24.53
CA SER A 1161 17.12 21.73 -24.03
C SER A 1161 15.67 22.10 -23.69
N PHE A 1162 15.38 23.39 -23.44
CA PHE A 1162 14.02 23.90 -23.22
C PHE A 1162 13.26 24.25 -24.51
N THR A 1163 13.86 24.08 -25.68
CA THR A 1163 13.21 24.40 -26.96
C THR A 1163 12.34 23.26 -27.47
N PHE A 1164 11.35 23.58 -28.30
CA PHE A 1164 10.57 22.57 -29.02
C PHE A 1164 11.45 21.73 -29.96
N MET A 1165 12.48 22.34 -30.55
CA MET A 1165 13.50 21.66 -31.37
C MET A 1165 14.15 20.50 -30.62
N ALA A 1166 14.59 20.71 -29.37
CA ALA A 1166 15.25 19.68 -28.58
C ALA A 1166 14.38 18.44 -28.33
N ARG A 1167 13.05 18.60 -28.33
CA ARG A 1167 12.11 17.47 -28.25
C ARG A 1167 11.94 16.78 -29.60
N ARG A 1168 11.77 17.55 -30.68
CA ARG A 1168 11.63 17.00 -32.03
C ARG A 1168 12.89 16.29 -32.55
N LEU A 1169 14.07 16.68 -32.06
CA LEU A 1169 15.32 15.95 -32.30
C LEU A 1169 15.28 14.49 -31.82
N VAL A 1170 14.45 14.17 -30.83
CA VAL A 1170 14.30 12.81 -30.30
C VAL A 1170 13.18 12.06 -31.02
N SER A 1171 12.07 12.72 -31.30
CA SER A 1171 10.88 12.08 -31.89
C SER A 1171 10.92 11.98 -33.41
N ASN A 1172 11.68 12.84 -34.10
CA ASN A 1172 11.88 12.79 -35.55
C ASN A 1172 13.32 13.22 -35.93
N PRO A 1173 14.36 12.47 -35.50
CA PRO A 1173 15.76 12.81 -35.77
C PRO A 1173 16.08 12.92 -37.26
N THR A 1174 15.40 12.12 -38.09
CA THR A 1174 15.54 12.10 -39.54
C THR A 1174 15.18 13.42 -40.21
N TYR A 1175 14.27 14.21 -39.65
CA TYR A 1175 13.94 15.54 -40.18
C TYR A 1175 15.10 16.54 -40.03
N TYR A 1176 15.96 16.34 -39.03
CA TYR A 1176 17.06 17.25 -38.68
C TYR A 1176 18.43 16.73 -39.16
N ASP A 1177 18.45 15.73 -40.05
CA ASP A 1177 19.68 15.07 -40.54
C ASP A 1177 20.58 14.53 -39.41
N VAL A 1178 19.97 13.94 -38.38
CA VAL A 1178 20.68 13.36 -37.22
C VAL A 1178 20.62 11.83 -37.26
N GLU A 1179 21.78 11.17 -37.27
CA GLU A 1179 21.93 9.71 -37.15
C GLU A 1179 22.39 9.32 -35.73
N ASP A 1180 21.70 8.35 -35.09
CA ASP A 1180 22.07 7.60 -33.87
C ASP A 1180 22.96 8.34 -32.83
N SER A 1181 22.60 9.59 -32.52
CA SER A 1181 23.30 10.44 -31.54
C SER A 1181 22.36 10.82 -30.40
N THR A 1182 22.87 10.94 -29.19
CA THR A 1182 22.04 11.37 -28.05
C THR A 1182 21.64 12.84 -28.19
N ARG A 1183 20.46 13.22 -27.69
CA ARG A 1183 19.95 14.60 -27.71
C ARG A 1183 21.01 15.62 -27.27
N ASP A 1184 21.71 15.33 -26.18
CA ASP A 1184 22.67 16.25 -25.58
C ASP A 1184 23.96 16.39 -26.42
N GLU A 1185 24.37 15.34 -27.14
CA GLU A 1185 25.46 15.40 -28.12
C GLU A 1185 25.11 16.30 -29.31
N VAL A 1186 23.87 16.17 -29.81
CA VAL A 1186 23.37 17.01 -30.91
C VAL A 1186 23.27 18.47 -30.48
N LEU A 1187 22.71 18.75 -29.31
CA LEU A 1187 22.63 20.12 -28.76
C LEU A 1187 24.02 20.71 -28.50
N SER A 1188 24.97 19.90 -28.03
CA SER A 1188 26.38 20.31 -27.85
C SER A 1188 27.06 20.64 -29.18
N SER A 1189 26.77 19.90 -30.24
CA SER A 1189 27.24 20.17 -31.60
C SER A 1189 26.63 21.47 -32.16
N ILE A 1190 25.32 21.69 -31.98
CA ILE A 1190 24.64 22.93 -32.38
C ILE A 1190 25.23 24.12 -31.62
N SER A 1191 25.39 24.03 -30.30
CA SER A 1191 26.00 25.11 -29.50
C SER A 1191 27.44 25.40 -29.93
N GLN A 1192 28.21 24.39 -30.37
CA GLN A 1192 29.56 24.58 -30.87
C GLN A 1192 29.58 25.30 -32.22
N ARG A 1193 28.64 24.99 -33.12
CA ARG A 1193 28.48 25.68 -34.40
C ARG A 1193 28.04 27.13 -34.23
N LEU A 1194 27.27 27.45 -33.19
CA LEU A 1194 26.83 28.82 -32.89
C LEU A 1194 27.93 29.70 -32.27
N GLY A 1195 28.91 29.07 -31.60
CA GLY A 1195 30.04 29.76 -30.97
C GLY A 1195 31.25 29.99 -31.89
N ASN A 1196 31.32 29.26 -33.01
CA ASN A 1196 32.29 29.47 -34.09
C ASN A 1196 31.72 30.46 -35.12
#